data_AF-A0A945QMV8-F1
#
_entry.id   AF-A0A945QMV8-F1
#
_cell.length_a   1.000
_cell.length_b   1.000
_cell.length_c   1.000
_cell.angle_alpha   90.00
_cell.angle_beta   90.00
_cell.angle_gamma   90.00
#
_symmetry.space_group_name_H-M   'P 1'
#
loop_
_entity.id
_entity.type
_entity.pdbx_description
1 polymer ?
#
loop_
_entity_poly.entity_id
_entity_poly.type
_entity_poly.pdbx_seq_one_letter_code
_entity_poly.pdbx_strand_id
1 'polypeptide(L)'
;YIITDDDLCILGSEVGMIEIPEEKIIQKWRLQPGKMFLIDLEEGRIIEDAEIKNNLTKAHPYQDWLNRTQILLEDLPAHIEPMPSDQKTLLDRQQAFGYTQEDVKFYLIPMATSGQDPIGSMGRDIPQAVLSDRPKMLFDYFKQAFAQVTNPPIDPIREELVMSLVSLIGPRPNLLDLENGGSHMRLEVRQPILSNVDLEKIRHIDNQKGSFRSKTLSICYPVLEGVKGMKAALERLCQEAQSTVLEDYNILILSDRNVNESEVAIPSLLATAAVHKHLISEGLRTESGLVIETGEARQVHDFCLLAGYGAEAINPYLAFDTITDNREQFTDDLTVSEAHLRYIKAIDKGILKVMSKMGISTYQSYCGAQIFDAIGLEDDFIEEYFTNTASSIQGIGIKEIAQETIVRHELAYGNSPILKHALDVGGDLAYRIRGEEHMWTPETVTNLQHSARSNSQELYDQYAANMNDHSKKLKNIRGLFEFDYANNTPISIDQVVPASEIVKRFVTGAMSFGSISFEAHTNLAIAMNRMGGKSNTGEGGEEPERYVPLANGDSMRSAIKQVASGRFGVTVEYLQNADEIQIKMAQGAKPGEGGQLPGHKVDQIIAKVRHSTPGVGLISPPPHHDIYSIEDLAQLIHDLKNVNPNARISVKLVSLVGVGTIAAGVSKAHADHVLISGMDGGTGASPITSVMHAGSSWEIGLAETHQTLVLNKLRGRICVQADGGIRTGRDVAIAALLGADEYGIATGALIASGCIMMRKCHLNTCPVGIATQDPELRKKFKGKPEHVVNYMFFVAEELRKIMAKLGLRTIEEMVGRSDLIKMSGDINHWKAKGIDLSRILYKPEMDASVATHHVEEQDHGLDNALDHTLIKQSQPALESGKSVSINTKITNINRAFGTMLSGKVASKFGQQGLAENSIHIKAHGSAGQSLGAFLANGITIELEGDSNDYVGKGLSGGNIIAYPPKNSNFIAEDNMIIGNVALYGAIDGECYFRGVAGERFAVRNSGATAVVEGVGDHCCEYMTGGVIVVLGPTGRNFAAGMSGGIAYVLNESDDFEKRCNMAMVELEPISDEDRMLEDRGHQRGDLETHGRVDIMEDMTGYDTLRLRKLIENHVQFTESKRAQKILDNWELYITKFVKVMPVDYKRALKEMQARAVITDQPESNVAVGS
;
A
#
# COMPACT_ATOMS: atom_id res chain seq x y z
N TYR A 1 17.53 15.17 20.23
CA TYR A 1 18.77 15.68 20.83
C TYR A 1 18.47 16.39 22.13
N ILE A 2 19.45 16.43 23.03
CA ILE A 2 19.40 17.10 24.33
C ILE A 2 20.55 18.12 24.37
N ILE A 3 20.29 19.29 24.94
CA ILE A 3 21.30 20.31 25.25
C ILE A 3 21.26 20.59 26.75
N THR A 4 22.43 20.64 27.37
CA THR A 4 22.62 20.94 28.79
C THR A 4 23.10 22.35 29.04
N ASP A 5 23.06 22.79 30.31
CA ASP A 5 23.56 24.09 30.78
C ASP A 5 25.09 24.24 30.73
N ASP A 6 25.82 23.13 30.56
CA ASP A 6 27.27 23.08 30.31
C ASP A 6 27.63 22.87 28.82
N ASP A 7 26.72 23.25 27.91
CA ASP A 7 26.86 23.24 26.45
C ASP A 7 27.12 21.86 25.81
N LEU A 8 26.81 20.77 26.51
CA LEU A 8 26.88 19.43 25.95
C LEU A 8 25.65 19.16 25.07
N CYS A 9 25.88 18.83 23.80
CA CYS A 9 24.85 18.39 22.87
C CYS A 9 24.91 16.88 22.64
N ILE A 10 23.81 16.19 22.89
CA ILE A 10 23.67 14.74 22.69
C ILE A 10 22.59 14.48 21.65
N LEU A 11 22.99 13.96 20.49
CA LEU A 11 22.11 13.54 19.41
C LEU A 11 22.13 12.02 19.29
N GLY A 12 20.95 11.41 19.19
CA GLY A 12 20.84 10.02 18.77
C GLY A 12 19.39 9.65 18.46
N SER A 13 19.19 8.38 18.10
CA SER A 13 17.93 7.88 17.55
C SER A 13 16.79 7.83 18.57
N GLU A 14 17.11 7.63 19.85
CA GLU A 14 16.15 7.57 20.95
C GLU A 14 16.54 8.50 22.09
N VAL A 15 15.56 8.95 22.88
CA VAL A 15 15.79 9.59 24.18
C VAL A 15 16.00 8.53 25.27
N GLY A 16 16.75 8.86 26.32
CA GLY A 16 17.03 7.95 27.44
C GLY A 16 18.22 7.02 27.26
N MET A 17 19.05 7.22 26.22
CA MET A 17 20.26 6.40 25.99
C MET A 17 21.39 6.67 26.99
N ILE A 18 21.44 7.89 27.54
CA ILE A 18 22.44 8.35 28.51
C ILE A 18 21.68 9.03 29.65
N GLU A 19 22.01 8.69 30.89
CA GLU A 19 21.43 9.32 32.08
C GLU A 19 22.03 10.72 32.28
N ILE A 20 21.17 11.74 32.27
CA ILE A 20 21.53 13.15 32.45
C ILE A 20 20.63 13.70 33.56
N PRO A 21 21.17 14.44 34.55
CA PRO A 21 20.34 15.12 35.55
C PRO A 21 19.36 16.09 34.88
N GLU A 22 18.06 15.97 35.16
CA GLU A 22 17.00 16.77 34.53
C GLU A 22 17.14 18.27 34.80
N GLU A 23 17.71 18.66 35.94
CA GLU A 23 18.00 20.06 36.24
C GLU A 23 19.07 20.68 35.33
N LYS A 24 19.93 19.87 34.70
CA LYS A 24 20.93 20.36 33.75
C LYS A 24 20.38 20.55 32.34
N ILE A 25 19.24 19.94 32.02
CA ILE A 25 18.70 19.96 30.67
C ILE A 25 18.01 21.29 30.42
N ILE A 26 18.47 22.01 29.40
CA ILE A 26 17.87 23.29 28.97
C ILE A 26 17.01 23.14 27.71
N GLN A 27 17.27 22.10 26.90
CA GLN A 27 16.46 21.80 25.71
C GLN A 27 16.44 20.30 25.39
N LYS A 28 15.25 19.80 25.02
CA LYS A 28 14.98 18.49 24.42
C LYS A 28 14.24 18.71 23.10
N TRP A 29 14.86 18.36 21.97
CA TRP A 29 14.26 18.58 20.65
C TRP A 29 14.60 17.47 19.63
N ARG A 30 14.17 17.62 18.37
CA ARG A 30 14.34 16.61 17.31
C ARG A 30 14.80 17.22 15.98
N LEU A 31 15.30 16.37 15.09
CA LEU A 31 15.48 16.72 13.68
C LEU A 31 14.14 16.65 12.95
N GLN A 32 13.88 17.61 12.06
CA GLN A 32 12.62 17.72 11.33
C GLN A 32 12.85 17.53 9.83
N PRO A 33 11.83 17.10 9.06
CA PRO A 33 11.96 16.89 7.62
C PRO A 33 12.54 18.11 6.88
N GLY A 34 13.68 17.92 6.22
CA GLY A 34 14.35 18.95 5.42
C GLY A 34 15.06 20.06 6.22
N LYS A 35 15.18 19.93 7.55
CA LYS A 35 15.99 20.85 8.39
C LYS A 35 17.39 20.31 8.62
N MET A 36 18.36 21.22 8.63
CA MET A 36 19.76 20.92 8.93
C MET A 36 20.07 21.16 10.41
N PHE A 37 21.04 20.42 10.94
CA PHE A 37 21.57 20.61 12.28
C PHE A 37 23.10 20.66 12.19
N LEU A 38 23.67 21.83 12.50
CA LEU A 38 25.11 22.09 12.38
C LEU A 38 25.63 22.61 13.72
N ILE A 39 26.68 21.97 14.23
CA ILE A 39 27.46 22.48 15.35
C ILE A 39 28.75 23.03 14.77
N ASP A 40 28.96 24.33 14.91
CA ASP A 40 30.22 24.95 14.54
C ASP A 40 31.18 24.92 15.74
N LEU A 41 32.26 24.15 15.61
CA LEU A 41 33.25 23.98 16.68
C LEU A 41 34.20 25.17 16.81
N GLU A 42 34.33 26.01 15.79
CA GLU A 42 35.16 27.23 15.83
C GLU A 42 34.39 28.38 16.48
N GLU A 43 33.12 28.54 16.11
CA GLU A 43 32.23 29.55 16.73
C GLU A 43 31.71 29.10 18.11
N GLY A 44 31.76 27.80 18.41
CA GLY A 44 31.33 27.24 19.69
C GLY A 44 29.82 27.31 19.90
N ARG A 45 29.03 27.18 18.83
CA ARG A 45 27.55 27.26 18.89
C ARG A 45 26.86 26.36 17.87
N ILE A 46 25.57 26.14 18.09
CA ILE A 46 24.67 25.52 17.11
C ILE A 46 24.25 26.60 16.10
N ILE A 47 24.37 26.29 14.81
CA ILE A 47 23.89 27.14 13.72
C ILE A 47 22.49 26.67 13.34
N GLU A 48 21.52 27.56 13.47
CA GLU A 48 20.11 27.26 13.17
C GLU A 48 19.87 27.05 11.67
N ASP A 49 18.94 26.16 11.32
CA ASP A 49 18.59 25.83 9.93
C ASP A 49 18.33 27.06 9.06
N ALA A 50 17.61 28.05 9.60
CA ALA A 50 17.29 29.29 8.90
C ALA A 50 18.54 30.13 8.60
N GLU A 51 19.51 30.15 9.51
CA GLU A 51 20.77 30.87 9.32
C GLU A 51 21.61 30.18 8.24
N ILE A 52 21.76 28.85 8.30
CA ILE A 52 22.47 28.07 7.29
C ILE A 52 21.86 28.32 5.90
N LYS A 53 20.54 28.15 5.77
CA LYS A 53 19.84 28.34 4.49
C LYS A 53 19.92 29.79 4.00
N ASN A 54 19.81 30.78 4.89
CA ASN A 54 19.91 32.20 4.51
C ASN A 54 21.33 32.58 4.05
N ASN A 55 22.37 32.00 4.66
CA ASN A 55 23.74 32.21 4.22
C ASN A 55 23.96 31.56 2.84
N LEU A 56 23.49 30.32 2.65
CA LEU A 56 23.59 29.62 1.37
C LEU A 56 22.80 30.30 0.25
N THR A 57 21.59 30.80 0.51
CA THR A 57 20.77 31.49 -0.51
C THR A 57 21.29 32.86 -0.88
N LYS A 58 22.11 33.49 -0.03
CA LYS A 58 22.79 34.77 -0.31
C LYS A 58 24.18 34.63 -0.88
N ALA A 59 24.75 33.42 -0.90
CA ALA A 59 26.09 33.19 -1.44
C ALA A 59 26.20 33.59 -2.92
N HIS A 60 25.14 33.39 -3.69
CA HIS A 60 25.09 33.69 -5.12
C HIS A 60 23.71 34.23 -5.55
N PRO A 61 23.59 34.94 -6.69
CA PRO A 61 22.32 35.50 -7.16
C PRO A 61 21.47 34.45 -7.90
N TYR A 62 21.01 33.41 -7.19
CA TYR A 62 20.32 32.26 -7.80
C TYR A 62 19.09 32.64 -8.63
N GLN A 63 18.30 33.64 -8.20
CA GLN A 63 17.12 34.07 -8.95
C GLN A 63 17.50 34.68 -10.31
N ASP A 64 18.58 35.47 -10.36
CA ASP A 64 19.09 36.03 -11.62
C ASP A 64 19.61 34.91 -12.54
N TRP A 65 20.25 33.89 -11.95
CA TRP A 65 20.68 32.71 -12.69
C TRP A 65 19.50 31.91 -13.27
N LEU A 66 18.40 31.76 -12.52
CA LEU A 66 17.19 31.10 -13.04
C LEU A 66 16.56 31.93 -14.17
N ASN A 67 16.33 33.23 -13.94
CA ASN A 67 15.71 34.13 -14.91
C ASN A 67 16.43 34.17 -16.27
N ARG A 68 17.77 33.99 -16.28
CA ARG A 68 18.57 34.00 -17.50
C ARG A 68 18.73 32.61 -18.15
N THR A 69 18.52 31.51 -17.42
CA THR A 69 18.81 30.13 -17.90
C THR A 69 17.58 29.22 -18.00
N GLN A 70 16.43 29.60 -17.46
CA GLN A 70 15.24 28.74 -17.41
C GLN A 70 14.19 29.19 -18.43
N ILE A 71 13.63 28.23 -19.17
CA ILE A 71 12.47 28.41 -20.04
C ILE A 71 11.37 27.48 -19.55
N LEU A 72 10.20 28.02 -19.24
CA LEU A 72 9.00 27.24 -18.97
C LEU A 72 8.27 26.95 -20.29
N LEU A 73 7.99 25.68 -20.59
CA LEU A 73 7.35 25.29 -21.86
C LEU A 73 5.95 25.92 -22.06
N GLU A 74 5.22 26.12 -20.96
CA GLU A 74 3.88 26.71 -20.97
C GLU A 74 3.87 28.18 -21.43
N ASP A 75 4.96 28.91 -21.16
CA ASP A 75 5.12 30.32 -21.53
C ASP A 75 5.53 30.50 -23.00
N LEU A 76 5.93 29.41 -23.68
CA LEU A 76 6.23 29.46 -25.10
C LEU A 76 4.95 29.66 -25.92
N PRO A 77 4.99 30.52 -26.95
CA PRO A 77 3.79 30.90 -27.71
C PRO A 77 3.15 29.71 -28.42
N ALA A 78 1.83 29.55 -28.24
CA ALA A 78 1.04 28.48 -28.86
C ALA A 78 0.65 28.76 -30.33
N HIS A 79 1.46 29.52 -31.08
CA HIS A 79 1.15 29.90 -32.48
C HIS A 79 1.31 28.76 -33.50
N ILE A 80 1.58 27.54 -33.03
CA ILE A 80 1.84 26.37 -33.87
C ILE A 80 0.68 25.39 -33.67
N GLU A 81 -0.06 25.13 -34.74
CA GLU A 81 -1.14 24.14 -34.71
C GLU A 81 -0.55 22.72 -34.61
N PRO A 82 -1.18 21.83 -33.82
CA PRO A 82 -0.75 20.44 -33.75
C PRO A 82 -0.99 19.73 -35.08
N MET A 83 -0.19 18.70 -35.38
CA MET A 83 -0.44 17.85 -36.53
C MET A 83 -1.87 17.25 -36.47
N PRO A 84 -2.69 17.41 -37.52
CA PRO A 84 -4.08 16.95 -37.50
C PRO A 84 -4.16 15.42 -37.48
N SER A 85 -5.17 14.90 -36.78
CA SER A 85 -5.49 13.48 -36.82
C SER A 85 -6.06 13.09 -38.18
N ASP A 86 -5.62 11.95 -38.72
CA ASP A 86 -6.18 11.37 -39.95
C ASP A 86 -7.18 10.25 -39.61
N GLN A 87 -8.45 10.58 -39.68
CA GLN A 87 -9.56 9.67 -39.39
C GLN A 87 -9.60 8.43 -40.30
N LYS A 88 -8.99 8.48 -41.50
CA LYS A 88 -8.98 7.33 -42.40
C LYS A 88 -7.97 6.25 -41.98
N THR A 89 -6.90 6.64 -41.31
CA THR A 89 -5.80 5.75 -40.91
C THR A 89 -5.77 5.49 -39.40
N LEU A 90 -6.65 6.14 -38.63
CA LEU A 90 -6.73 6.01 -37.17
C LEU A 90 -6.89 4.56 -36.72
N LEU A 91 -7.85 3.82 -37.31
CA LEU A 91 -8.10 2.43 -36.95
C LEU A 91 -6.89 1.53 -37.25
N ASP A 92 -6.25 1.70 -38.40
CA ASP A 92 -5.07 0.91 -38.78
C ASP A 92 -3.90 1.18 -37.81
N ARG A 93 -3.67 2.44 -37.45
CA ARG A 93 -2.65 2.82 -36.46
C ARG A 93 -2.95 2.23 -35.08
N GLN A 94 -4.20 2.36 -34.62
CA GLN A 94 -4.64 1.76 -33.35
C GLN A 94 -4.37 0.25 -33.34
N GLN A 95 -4.68 -0.46 -34.44
CA GLN A 95 -4.43 -1.89 -34.55
C GLN A 95 -2.94 -2.22 -34.60
N ALA A 96 -2.14 -1.45 -35.33
CA ALA A 96 -0.69 -1.66 -35.42
C ALA A 96 0.00 -1.53 -34.06
N PHE A 97 -0.48 -0.61 -33.22
CA PHE A 97 -0.01 -0.42 -31.83
C PHE A 97 -0.78 -1.25 -30.79
N GLY A 98 -1.64 -2.17 -31.22
CA GLY A 98 -2.28 -3.17 -30.37
C GLY A 98 -3.41 -2.64 -29.47
N TYR A 99 -4.07 -1.54 -29.83
CA TYR A 99 -5.24 -1.05 -29.11
C TYR A 99 -6.39 -2.05 -29.22
N THR A 100 -7.10 -2.23 -28.12
CA THR A 100 -8.26 -3.09 -28.03
C THR A 100 -9.51 -2.33 -27.59
N GLN A 101 -10.68 -2.95 -27.75
CA GLN A 101 -11.93 -2.43 -27.19
C GLN A 101 -11.88 -2.33 -25.66
N GLU A 102 -11.12 -3.20 -24.99
CA GLU A 102 -10.90 -3.12 -23.54
C GLU A 102 -10.05 -1.91 -23.15
N ASP A 103 -9.02 -1.57 -23.93
CA ASP A 103 -8.21 -0.36 -23.70
C ASP A 103 -9.08 0.91 -23.72
N VAL A 104 -9.91 1.05 -24.76
CA VAL A 104 -10.80 2.21 -24.90
C VAL A 104 -11.81 2.27 -23.75
N LYS A 105 -12.47 1.15 -23.46
CA LYS A 105 -13.58 1.08 -22.51
C LYS A 105 -13.15 1.19 -21.04
N PHE A 106 -12.05 0.54 -20.65
CA PHE A 106 -11.65 0.44 -19.25
C PHE A 106 -10.51 1.38 -18.85
N TYR A 107 -9.74 1.91 -19.81
CA TYR A 107 -8.65 2.84 -19.55
C TYR A 107 -8.95 4.24 -20.10
N LEU A 108 -9.01 4.42 -21.42
CA LEU A 108 -9.05 5.75 -22.03
C LEU A 108 -10.29 6.55 -21.65
N ILE A 109 -11.49 5.98 -21.84
CA ILE A 109 -12.76 6.69 -21.54
C ILE A 109 -12.87 7.02 -20.04
N PRO A 110 -12.64 6.07 -19.10
CA PRO A 110 -12.70 6.39 -17.67
C PRO A 110 -11.67 7.44 -17.24
N MET A 111 -10.44 7.40 -17.77
CA MET A 111 -9.41 8.42 -17.47
C MET A 111 -9.78 9.80 -18.02
N ALA A 112 -10.26 9.85 -19.27
CA ALA A 112 -10.72 11.09 -19.90
C ALA A 112 -11.96 11.69 -19.20
N THR A 113 -12.80 10.85 -18.59
CA THR A 113 -14.03 11.31 -17.90
C THR A 113 -13.74 11.73 -16.46
N SER A 114 -13.00 10.93 -15.70
CA SER A 114 -12.82 11.10 -14.25
C SER A 114 -11.51 11.79 -13.83
N GLY A 115 -10.51 11.81 -14.71
CA GLY A 115 -9.16 12.24 -14.37
C GLY A 115 -8.47 11.39 -13.30
N GLN A 116 -8.89 10.12 -13.15
CA GLN A 116 -8.34 9.15 -12.20
C GLN A 116 -7.95 7.84 -12.89
N ASP A 117 -6.94 7.17 -12.34
CA ASP A 117 -6.58 5.79 -12.69
C ASP A 117 -7.75 4.83 -12.35
N PRO A 118 -8.26 4.05 -13.33
CA PRO A 118 -9.47 3.26 -13.14
C PRO A 118 -9.32 2.14 -12.10
N ILE A 119 -10.41 1.81 -11.40
CA ILE A 119 -10.46 0.76 -10.37
C ILE A 119 -11.11 -0.51 -10.91
N GLY A 120 -10.51 -1.66 -10.61
CA GLY A 120 -11.01 -3.00 -10.91
C GLY A 120 -11.09 -3.90 -9.67
N SER A 121 -11.31 -5.19 -9.89
CA SER A 121 -11.34 -6.21 -8.82
C SER A 121 -11.00 -7.60 -9.33
N MET A 122 -10.79 -8.55 -8.40
CA MET A 122 -10.17 -9.86 -8.62
C MET A 122 -8.68 -9.79 -9.00
N GLY A 123 -8.04 -10.95 -9.06
CA GLY A 123 -6.61 -11.05 -9.39
C GLY A 123 -6.38 -11.21 -10.88
N ARG A 124 -5.12 -11.09 -11.29
CA ARG A 124 -4.65 -11.45 -12.63
C ARG A 124 -4.63 -12.97 -12.76
N ASP A 125 -5.28 -13.50 -13.79
CA ASP A 125 -5.36 -14.94 -14.04
C ASP A 125 -5.16 -15.29 -15.52
N ILE A 126 -4.49 -14.39 -16.25
CA ILE A 126 -4.04 -14.56 -17.62
C ILE A 126 -2.57 -15.03 -17.65
N PRO A 127 -2.07 -15.57 -18.77
CA PRO A 127 -0.67 -15.93 -18.92
C PRO A 127 0.30 -14.75 -18.74
N GLN A 128 1.52 -15.05 -18.29
CA GLN A 128 2.64 -14.12 -18.43
C GLN A 128 2.90 -13.83 -19.91
N ALA A 129 3.45 -12.67 -20.24
CA ALA A 129 3.60 -12.22 -21.63
C ALA A 129 4.35 -13.24 -22.51
N VAL A 130 5.43 -13.82 -21.95
CA VAL A 130 6.25 -14.88 -22.59
C VAL A 130 5.49 -16.20 -22.84
N LEU A 131 4.38 -16.43 -22.11
CA LEU A 131 3.56 -17.65 -22.23
C LEU A 131 2.28 -17.45 -23.05
N SER A 132 1.92 -16.21 -23.39
CA SER A 132 0.71 -15.92 -24.17
C SER A 132 0.88 -16.31 -25.64
N ASP A 133 -0.15 -16.91 -26.23
CA ASP A 133 -0.21 -17.15 -27.68
C ASP A 133 -0.38 -15.85 -28.49
N ARG A 134 -0.84 -14.78 -27.84
CA ARG A 134 -1.11 -13.49 -28.46
C ARG A 134 0.18 -12.64 -28.53
N PRO A 135 0.33 -11.79 -29.56
CA PRO A 135 1.44 -10.84 -29.61
C PRO A 135 1.24 -9.78 -28.52
N LYS A 136 2.15 -9.74 -27.55
CA LYS A 136 2.11 -8.81 -26.41
C LYS A 136 2.95 -7.56 -26.66
N MET A 137 2.64 -6.48 -25.94
CA MET A 137 3.45 -5.27 -25.99
C MET A 137 4.73 -5.50 -25.18
N LEU A 138 5.84 -4.85 -25.55
CA LEU A 138 7.09 -4.99 -24.79
C LEU A 138 6.92 -4.56 -23.31
N PHE A 139 6.04 -3.59 -23.06
CA PHE A 139 5.66 -3.17 -21.71
C PHE A 139 5.19 -4.32 -20.81
N ASP A 140 4.49 -5.32 -21.36
CA ASP A 140 3.88 -6.42 -20.59
C ASP A 140 4.90 -7.39 -19.95
N TYR A 141 6.16 -7.36 -20.42
CA TYR A 141 7.27 -8.18 -19.93
C TYR A 141 7.92 -7.61 -18.67
N PHE A 142 7.60 -6.37 -18.31
CA PHE A 142 8.11 -5.72 -17.10
C PHE A 142 7.06 -5.70 -16.00
N LYS A 143 7.51 -5.67 -14.75
CA LYS A 143 6.66 -5.53 -13.56
C LYS A 143 7.20 -4.44 -12.66
N GLN A 144 6.31 -3.60 -12.14
CA GLN A 144 6.65 -2.52 -11.22
C GLN A 144 7.20 -3.11 -9.92
N ALA A 145 8.41 -2.71 -9.55
CA ALA A 145 8.98 -2.99 -8.24
C ALA A 145 8.36 -2.04 -7.19
N PHE A 146 8.44 -2.43 -5.92
CA PHE A 146 7.86 -1.68 -4.81
C PHE A 146 8.64 -1.95 -3.52
N ALA A 147 8.53 -1.03 -2.57
CA ALA A 147 9.16 -1.17 -1.27
C ALA A 147 8.31 -2.06 -0.36
N GLN A 148 8.99 -2.89 0.42
CA GLN A 148 8.38 -3.61 1.54
C GLN A 148 9.43 -3.78 2.65
N VAL A 149 9.09 -3.38 3.87
CA VAL A 149 9.92 -3.46 5.09
C VAL A 149 11.14 -2.53 5.11
N THR A 150 12.06 -2.62 4.14
CA THR A 150 13.35 -1.91 4.13
C THR A 150 13.21 -0.39 4.17
N ASN A 151 12.15 0.10 3.53
CA ASN A 151 11.75 1.49 3.46
C ASN A 151 10.24 1.54 3.18
N PRO A 152 9.56 2.65 3.50
CA PRO A 152 8.13 2.76 3.30
C PRO A 152 7.77 3.30 1.91
N PRO A 153 6.61 2.91 1.35
CA PRO A 153 5.96 3.70 0.31
C PRO A 153 5.44 5.04 0.87
N ILE A 154 5.15 5.99 -0.02
CA ILE A 154 4.56 7.31 0.31
C ILE A 154 3.08 7.32 -0.09
N ASP A 155 2.23 8.10 0.60
CA ASP A 155 0.87 8.36 0.12
C ASP A 155 0.86 9.47 -0.95
N PRO A 156 0.55 9.14 -2.23
CA PRO A 156 0.63 10.09 -3.33
C PRO A 156 -0.54 11.08 -3.39
N ILE A 157 -1.50 10.98 -2.45
CA ILE A 157 -2.70 11.81 -2.38
C ILE A 157 -2.64 12.71 -1.14
N ARG A 158 -2.26 12.17 0.02
CA ARG A 158 -2.23 12.90 1.30
C ARG A 158 -0.91 13.58 1.56
N GLU A 159 0.17 13.09 0.97
CA GLU A 159 1.51 13.66 1.06
C GLU A 159 1.95 14.25 -0.30
N GLU A 160 1.01 14.60 -1.18
CA GLU A 160 1.30 15.16 -2.52
C GLU A 160 2.25 16.36 -2.47
N LEU A 161 2.22 17.14 -1.38
CA LEU A 161 3.09 18.32 -1.19
C LEU A 161 4.59 18.03 -1.24
N VAL A 162 5.02 16.79 -0.93
CA VAL A 162 6.43 16.40 -1.01
C VAL A 162 6.79 15.77 -2.36
N MET A 163 5.81 15.55 -3.23
CA MET A 163 6.01 14.90 -4.52
C MET A 163 6.05 15.90 -5.68
N SER A 164 6.73 15.55 -6.76
CA SER A 164 6.83 16.42 -7.93
C SER A 164 6.98 15.64 -9.24
N LEU A 165 6.23 16.06 -10.25
CA LEU A 165 6.35 15.60 -11.64
C LEU A 165 7.15 16.56 -12.53
N VAL A 166 7.73 17.61 -11.95
CA VAL A 166 8.56 18.55 -12.71
C VAL A 166 9.69 17.80 -13.39
N SER A 167 9.83 18.02 -14.70
CA SER A 167 10.88 17.44 -15.52
C SER A 167 11.67 18.55 -16.21
N LEU A 168 12.96 18.31 -16.39
CA LEU A 168 13.87 19.21 -17.09
C LEU A 168 14.36 18.49 -18.33
N ILE A 169 14.07 19.06 -19.50
CA ILE A 169 14.42 18.55 -20.82
C ILE A 169 15.69 19.27 -21.29
N GLY A 170 16.69 18.50 -21.71
CA GLY A 170 17.92 19.03 -22.31
C GLY A 170 19.18 18.89 -21.44
N PRO A 171 20.22 19.71 -21.72
CA PRO A 171 21.53 19.59 -21.07
C PRO A 171 21.47 19.78 -19.55
N ARG A 172 22.31 19.02 -18.84
CA ARG A 172 22.47 19.08 -17.38
C ARG A 172 23.61 20.03 -17.01
N PRO A 173 23.47 20.84 -15.95
CA PRO A 173 24.53 21.73 -15.50
C PRO A 173 25.69 20.94 -14.87
N ASN A 174 26.88 21.53 -14.86
CA ASN A 174 28.01 20.99 -14.11
C ASN A 174 27.77 21.17 -12.60
N LEU A 175 27.61 20.06 -11.88
CA LEU A 175 27.39 20.06 -10.43
C LEU A 175 28.59 20.61 -9.63
N LEU A 176 29.77 20.71 -10.24
CA LEU A 176 31.01 21.20 -9.60
C LEU A 176 31.26 22.70 -9.83
N ASP A 177 30.48 23.37 -10.70
CA ASP A 177 30.59 24.82 -10.92
C ASP A 177 29.71 25.58 -9.93
N LEU A 178 30.33 26.02 -8.83
CA LEU A 178 29.64 26.73 -7.75
C LEU A 178 29.49 28.23 -8.02
N GLU A 179 30.32 28.81 -8.90
CA GLU A 179 30.50 30.27 -8.97
C GLU A 179 29.67 30.94 -10.07
N ASN A 180 29.40 30.23 -11.17
CA ASN A 180 28.88 30.88 -12.37
C ASN A 180 27.45 30.52 -12.72
N GLY A 181 26.79 29.59 -12.02
CA GLY A 181 25.40 29.17 -12.27
C GLY A 181 25.15 28.49 -13.62
N GLY A 182 26.21 28.20 -14.38
CA GLY A 182 26.14 27.68 -15.74
C GLY A 182 25.61 28.65 -16.80
N SER A 183 25.96 28.39 -18.07
CA SER A 183 25.46 29.10 -19.25
C SER A 183 24.43 28.31 -20.07
N HIS A 184 24.15 27.07 -19.69
CA HIS A 184 23.22 26.20 -20.40
C HIS A 184 21.77 26.57 -20.08
N MET A 185 20.94 26.65 -21.12
CA MET A 185 19.50 26.81 -20.95
C MET A 185 18.89 25.51 -20.42
N ARG A 186 17.79 25.62 -19.67
CA ARG A 186 16.99 24.51 -19.12
C ARG A 186 15.55 24.67 -19.57
N LEU A 187 15.00 23.66 -20.23
CA LEU A 187 13.59 23.62 -20.59
C LEU A 187 12.84 22.86 -19.51
N GLU A 188 12.00 23.55 -18.76
CA GLU A 188 11.21 22.95 -17.70
C GLU A 188 9.77 22.70 -18.16
N VAL A 189 9.29 21.52 -17.80
CA VAL A 189 7.88 21.13 -17.92
C VAL A 189 7.33 20.81 -16.54
N ARG A 190 6.12 21.26 -16.25
CA ARG A 190 5.45 21.03 -14.95
C ARG A 190 5.12 19.55 -14.72
N GLN A 191 4.98 18.80 -15.81
CA GLN A 191 4.65 17.39 -15.83
C GLN A 191 5.25 16.74 -17.10
N PRO A 192 5.53 15.44 -17.09
CA PRO A 192 6.21 14.78 -18.20
C PRO A 192 5.30 14.51 -19.40
N ILE A 193 3.98 14.53 -19.22
CA ILE A 193 3.03 14.22 -20.30
C ILE A 193 2.71 15.49 -21.09
N LEU A 194 3.09 15.48 -22.37
CA LEU A 194 2.95 16.61 -23.28
C LEU A 194 1.66 16.50 -24.09
N SER A 195 0.94 17.61 -24.20
CA SER A 195 -0.11 17.75 -25.21
C SER A 195 0.50 17.76 -26.62
N ASN A 196 -0.31 17.51 -27.65
CA ASN A 196 0.17 17.63 -29.04
C ASN A 196 0.69 19.04 -29.36
N VAL A 197 0.11 20.07 -28.74
CA VAL A 197 0.56 21.46 -28.90
C VAL A 197 1.91 21.67 -28.24
N ASP A 198 2.10 21.13 -27.03
CA ASP A 198 3.36 21.30 -26.30
C ASP A 198 4.51 20.56 -26.98
N LEU A 199 4.26 19.41 -27.60
CA LEU A 199 5.26 18.74 -28.43
C LEU A 199 5.69 19.63 -29.61
N GLU A 200 4.75 20.28 -30.30
CA GLU A 200 5.08 21.15 -31.43
C GLU A 200 5.84 22.42 -31.00
N LYS A 201 5.58 22.95 -29.79
CA LYS A 201 6.43 24.01 -29.20
C LYS A 201 7.89 23.54 -29.05
N ILE A 202 8.11 22.30 -28.60
CA ILE A 202 9.47 21.72 -28.48
C ILE A 202 10.08 21.47 -29.87
N ARG A 203 9.31 20.94 -30.82
CA ARG A 203 9.79 20.63 -32.18
C ARG A 203 10.25 21.88 -32.94
N HIS A 204 9.70 23.04 -32.60
CA HIS A 204 10.03 24.33 -33.23
C HIS A 204 10.76 25.30 -32.29
N ILE A 205 11.40 24.78 -31.23
CA ILE A 205 12.04 25.60 -30.20
C ILE A 205 13.19 26.46 -30.74
N ASP A 206 13.84 26.03 -31.83
CA ASP A 206 14.91 26.74 -32.55
C ASP A 206 14.52 28.17 -32.97
N ASN A 207 13.22 28.45 -33.10
CA ASN A 207 12.69 29.77 -33.46
C ASN A 207 12.71 30.77 -32.29
N GLN A 208 13.05 30.33 -31.07
CA GLN A 208 13.15 31.16 -29.87
C GLN A 208 14.56 31.73 -29.70
N LYS A 209 14.68 32.89 -29.03
CA LYS A 209 15.98 33.48 -28.70
C LYS A 209 16.69 32.65 -27.61
N GLY A 210 17.47 31.65 -28.00
CA GLY A 210 18.47 31.02 -27.12
C GLY A 210 18.54 29.48 -27.16
N SER A 211 19.71 28.99 -27.60
CA SER A 211 20.37 27.69 -27.35
C SER A 211 19.68 26.33 -27.56
N PHE A 212 18.36 26.18 -27.53
CA PHE A 212 17.76 24.86 -27.75
C PHE A 212 17.61 24.54 -29.24
N ARG A 213 18.02 23.34 -29.62
CA ARG A 213 17.84 22.79 -30.96
C ARG A 213 17.24 21.40 -30.85
N SER A 214 16.08 21.19 -31.47
CA SER A 214 15.43 19.89 -31.46
C SER A 214 15.48 19.18 -32.81
N LYS A 215 15.58 17.85 -32.76
CA LYS A 215 15.56 17.00 -33.95
C LYS A 215 14.64 15.81 -33.72
N THR A 216 13.74 15.59 -34.67
CA THR A 216 12.91 14.38 -34.69
C THR A 216 13.62 13.25 -35.42
N LEU A 217 13.79 12.13 -34.72
CA LEU A 217 14.34 10.88 -35.25
C LEU A 217 13.20 9.87 -35.37
N SER A 218 13.05 9.29 -36.56
CA SER A 218 12.02 8.28 -36.76
C SER A 218 12.45 6.97 -36.13
N ILE A 219 11.54 6.32 -35.39
CA ILE A 219 11.76 4.96 -34.88
C ILE A 219 11.06 3.91 -35.75
N CYS A 220 10.78 4.24 -37.01
CA CYS A 220 10.20 3.33 -37.99
C CYS A 220 11.27 2.72 -38.91
N TYR A 221 10.99 1.53 -39.43
CA TYR A 221 11.82 0.90 -40.45
C TYR A 221 10.97 0.13 -41.48
N PRO A 222 11.49 -0.13 -42.69
CA PRO A 222 10.71 -0.73 -43.76
C PRO A 222 10.22 -2.13 -43.41
N VAL A 223 8.92 -2.41 -43.62
CA VAL A 223 8.31 -3.73 -43.39
C VAL A 223 9.00 -4.83 -44.20
N LEU A 224 9.54 -4.49 -45.37
CA LEU A 224 10.29 -5.40 -46.24
C LEU A 224 11.56 -5.98 -45.60
N GLU A 225 12.16 -5.29 -44.61
CA GLU A 225 13.31 -5.81 -43.86
C GLU A 225 12.89 -6.90 -42.85
N GLY A 226 11.60 -6.94 -42.50
CA GLY A 226 10.97 -7.92 -41.61
C GLY A 226 11.64 -7.99 -40.23
N VAL A 227 11.52 -9.15 -39.58
CA VAL A 227 12.06 -9.40 -38.23
C VAL A 227 13.56 -9.11 -38.10
N LYS A 228 14.34 -9.34 -39.18
CA LYS A 228 15.80 -9.12 -39.16
C LYS A 228 16.19 -7.64 -39.21
N GLY A 229 15.28 -6.77 -39.66
CA GLY A 229 15.51 -5.33 -39.80
C GLY A 229 15.62 -4.59 -38.46
N MET A 230 14.90 -5.03 -37.43
CA MET A 230 14.78 -4.27 -36.17
C MET A 230 16.13 -3.98 -35.50
N LYS A 231 17.04 -4.98 -35.42
CA LYS A 231 18.36 -4.78 -34.81
C LYS A 231 19.18 -3.72 -35.56
N ALA A 232 19.25 -3.84 -36.88
CA ALA A 232 19.96 -2.87 -37.71
C ALA A 232 19.31 -1.47 -37.63
N ALA A 233 17.98 -1.39 -37.51
CA ALA A 233 17.27 -0.14 -37.34
C ALA A 233 17.59 0.54 -35.99
N LEU A 234 17.69 -0.23 -34.90
CA LEU A 234 18.14 0.28 -33.59
C LEU A 234 19.59 0.78 -33.64
N GLU A 235 20.50 0.03 -34.25
CA GLU A 235 21.91 0.45 -34.40
C GLU A 235 22.01 1.77 -35.19
N ARG A 236 21.24 1.90 -36.29
CA ARG A 236 21.14 3.15 -37.06
C ARG A 236 20.59 4.29 -36.21
N LEU A 237 19.51 4.05 -35.46
CA LEU A 237 18.89 5.05 -34.59
C LEU A 237 19.87 5.56 -33.53
N CYS A 238 20.62 4.67 -32.87
CA CYS A 238 21.63 5.03 -31.89
C CYS A 238 22.76 5.88 -32.50
N GLN A 239 23.25 5.51 -33.68
CA GLN A 239 24.27 6.27 -34.41
C GLN A 239 23.76 7.64 -34.87
N GLU A 240 22.50 7.71 -35.34
CA GLU A 240 21.86 8.96 -35.74
C GLU A 240 21.64 9.87 -34.54
N ALA A 241 21.20 9.33 -33.39
CA ALA A 241 21.07 10.07 -32.15
C ALA A 241 22.42 10.65 -31.68
N GLN A 242 23.48 9.83 -31.68
CA GLN A 242 24.83 10.29 -31.36
C GLN A 242 25.29 11.42 -32.30
N SER A 243 25.15 11.22 -33.61
CA SER A 243 25.56 12.22 -34.61
C SER A 243 24.78 13.52 -34.44
N THR A 244 23.48 13.42 -34.15
CA THR A 244 22.58 14.55 -33.92
C THR A 244 23.03 15.37 -32.70
N VAL A 245 23.37 14.72 -31.58
CA VAL A 245 23.88 15.43 -30.39
C VAL A 245 25.22 16.12 -30.69
N LEU A 246 26.13 15.45 -31.42
CA LEU A 246 27.41 16.03 -31.85
C LEU A 246 27.25 17.20 -32.85
N GLU A 247 26.09 17.33 -33.50
CA GLU A 247 25.71 18.46 -34.36
C GLU A 247 25.03 19.61 -33.58
N ASP A 248 25.16 19.62 -32.24
CA ASP A 248 24.59 20.59 -31.31
C ASP A 248 23.05 20.57 -31.22
N TYR A 249 22.40 19.45 -31.55
CA TYR A 249 20.98 19.23 -31.20
C TYR A 249 20.86 18.64 -29.80
N ASN A 250 20.31 19.42 -28.89
CA ASN A 250 20.25 19.10 -27.46
C ASN A 250 18.87 18.61 -26.99
N ILE A 251 17.89 18.47 -27.90
CA ILE A 251 16.63 17.76 -27.64
C ILE A 251 16.36 16.78 -28.77
N LEU A 252 16.33 15.49 -28.45
CA LEU A 252 15.99 14.43 -29.38
C LEU A 252 14.51 14.04 -29.18
N ILE A 253 13.74 14.05 -30.27
CA ILE A 253 12.36 13.58 -30.29
C ILE A 253 12.34 12.24 -31.03
N LEU A 254 12.16 11.13 -30.31
CA LEU A 254 11.97 9.82 -30.93
C LEU A 254 10.49 9.66 -31.31
N SER A 255 10.19 9.39 -32.58
CA SER A 255 8.81 9.41 -33.08
C SER A 255 8.44 8.19 -33.93
N ASP A 256 7.34 7.53 -33.57
CA ASP A 256 6.72 6.43 -34.33
C ASP A 256 5.58 6.89 -35.26
N ARG A 257 5.34 8.20 -35.37
CA ARG A 257 4.22 8.76 -36.15
C ARG A 257 4.24 8.39 -37.64
N ASN A 258 5.40 8.00 -38.16
CA ASN A 258 5.58 7.59 -39.56
C ASN A 258 5.06 6.18 -39.87
N VAL A 259 4.53 5.45 -38.89
CA VAL A 259 3.96 4.11 -39.13
C VAL A 259 2.86 4.14 -40.20
N ASN A 260 2.98 3.24 -41.16
CA ASN A 260 2.04 3.04 -42.27
C ASN A 260 2.23 1.64 -42.87
N GLU A 261 1.46 1.27 -43.90
CA GLU A 261 1.53 -0.06 -44.55
C GLU A 261 2.96 -0.52 -44.96
N SER A 262 3.87 0.41 -45.23
CA SER A 262 5.26 0.13 -45.64
C SER A 262 6.32 0.30 -44.55
N GLU A 263 5.96 0.91 -43.41
CA GLU A 263 6.88 1.30 -42.33
C GLU A 263 6.35 0.81 -40.97
N VAL A 264 7.10 -0.08 -40.31
CA VAL A 264 6.76 -0.59 -38.97
C VAL A 264 7.56 0.14 -37.90
N ALA A 265 6.94 0.42 -36.76
CA ALA A 265 7.61 1.06 -35.63
C ALA A 265 8.43 0.05 -34.81
N ILE A 266 9.64 0.43 -34.41
CA ILE A 266 10.36 -0.19 -33.28
C ILE A 266 9.53 0.09 -32.02
N PRO A 267 9.34 -0.89 -31.11
CA PRO A 267 8.69 -0.63 -29.84
C PRO A 267 9.33 0.57 -29.13
N SER A 268 8.49 1.55 -28.77
CA SER A 268 8.89 2.84 -28.21
C SER A 268 9.76 2.69 -26.97
N LEU A 269 9.45 1.73 -26.11
CA LEU A 269 10.27 1.39 -24.94
C LEU A 269 11.67 0.92 -25.31
N LEU A 270 11.79 0.07 -26.34
CA LEU A 270 13.08 -0.45 -26.81
C LEU A 270 13.92 0.65 -27.44
N ALA A 271 13.32 1.48 -28.30
CA ALA A 271 13.99 2.63 -28.90
C ALA A 271 14.48 3.63 -27.84
N THR A 272 13.64 3.92 -26.84
CA THR A 272 13.98 4.82 -25.73
C THR A 272 15.16 4.28 -24.94
N ALA A 273 15.10 3.02 -24.50
CA ALA A 273 16.15 2.41 -23.68
C ALA A 273 17.48 2.27 -24.44
N ALA A 274 17.42 1.87 -25.72
CA ALA A 274 18.59 1.75 -26.57
C ALA A 274 19.31 3.09 -26.75
N VAL A 275 18.58 4.15 -27.14
CA VAL A 275 19.16 5.49 -27.32
C VAL A 275 19.65 6.05 -25.99
N HIS A 276 18.88 5.90 -24.90
CA HIS A 276 19.29 6.35 -23.58
C HIS A 276 20.61 5.74 -23.13
N LYS A 277 20.73 4.41 -23.21
CA LYS A 277 21.94 3.67 -22.85
C LYS A 277 23.12 4.02 -23.77
N HIS A 278 22.88 4.11 -25.08
CA HIS A 278 23.91 4.46 -26.05
C HIS A 278 24.50 5.84 -25.73
N LEU A 279 23.65 6.85 -25.52
CA LEU A 279 24.10 8.19 -25.15
C LEU A 279 24.80 8.24 -23.79
N ILE A 280 24.43 7.40 -22.82
CA ILE A 280 25.19 7.27 -21.55
C ILE A 280 26.59 6.73 -21.82
N SER A 281 26.70 5.68 -22.64
CA SER A 281 27.95 5.01 -22.94
C SER A 281 28.93 5.92 -23.68
N GLU A 282 28.41 6.79 -24.56
CA GLU A 282 29.19 7.78 -25.29
C GLU A 282 29.44 9.08 -24.48
N GLY A 283 28.92 9.19 -23.25
CA GLY A 283 29.05 10.40 -22.43
C GLY A 283 28.22 11.60 -22.89
N LEU A 284 27.24 11.39 -23.76
CA LEU A 284 26.41 12.42 -24.40
C LEU A 284 25.05 12.62 -23.72
N ARG A 285 24.58 11.67 -22.88
CA ARG A 285 23.23 11.76 -22.27
C ARG A 285 23.02 13.01 -21.42
N THR A 286 24.08 13.53 -20.79
CA THR A 286 24.03 14.78 -20.00
C THR A 286 23.94 16.03 -20.86
N GLU A 287 24.19 15.94 -22.16
CA GLU A 287 24.15 17.07 -23.10
C GLU A 287 22.85 17.11 -23.93
N SER A 288 21.98 16.11 -23.75
CA SER A 288 20.78 15.91 -24.57
C SER A 288 19.55 15.63 -23.71
N GLY A 289 18.39 16.14 -24.14
CA GLY A 289 17.09 15.74 -23.63
C GLY A 289 16.41 14.72 -24.53
N LEU A 290 15.59 13.85 -23.94
CA LEU A 290 14.92 12.77 -24.67
C LEU A 290 13.40 12.85 -24.53
N VAL A 291 12.72 13.17 -25.63
CA VAL A 291 11.27 13.29 -25.73
C VAL A 291 10.73 12.17 -26.61
N ILE A 292 9.67 11.49 -26.16
CA ILE A 292 9.09 10.35 -26.88
C ILE A 292 7.72 10.73 -27.43
N GLU A 293 7.57 10.75 -28.75
CA GLU A 293 6.29 10.85 -29.44
C GLU A 293 5.84 9.45 -29.86
N THR A 294 4.81 8.92 -29.21
CA THR A 294 4.44 7.51 -29.43
C THR A 294 2.95 7.28 -29.56
N GLY A 295 2.61 6.36 -30.45
CA GLY A 295 1.29 5.77 -30.58
C GLY A 295 1.07 4.55 -29.68
N GLU A 296 2.09 4.01 -29.00
CA GLU A 296 1.92 2.82 -28.15
C GLU A 296 1.41 3.14 -26.74
N ALA A 297 1.96 4.17 -26.10
CA ALA A 297 1.71 4.46 -24.68
C ALA A 297 0.27 4.94 -24.45
N ARG A 298 -0.45 4.21 -23.59
CA ARG A 298 -1.88 4.48 -23.31
C ARG A 298 -2.29 4.18 -21.87
N GLN A 299 -1.56 3.30 -21.18
CA GLN A 299 -1.77 2.95 -19.78
C GLN A 299 -0.69 3.59 -18.90
N VAL A 300 -1.00 3.86 -17.62
CA VAL A 300 -0.04 4.44 -16.64
C VAL A 300 1.31 3.70 -16.65
N HIS A 301 1.28 2.37 -16.74
CA HIS A 301 2.49 1.55 -16.74
C HIS A 301 3.45 1.88 -17.89
N ASP A 302 2.92 2.15 -19.08
CA ASP A 302 3.70 2.45 -20.28
C ASP A 302 4.53 3.72 -20.08
N PHE A 303 3.91 4.76 -19.54
CA PHE A 303 4.56 6.03 -19.22
C PHE A 303 5.63 5.88 -18.14
N CYS A 304 5.35 5.07 -17.10
CA CYS A 304 6.33 4.80 -16.05
C CYS A 304 7.55 4.04 -16.60
N LEU A 305 7.36 3.09 -17.51
CA LEU A 305 8.47 2.38 -18.14
C LEU A 305 9.30 3.31 -19.04
N LEU A 306 8.66 4.10 -19.90
CA LEU A 306 9.35 5.09 -20.73
C LEU A 306 10.18 6.06 -19.86
N ALA A 307 9.60 6.55 -18.76
CA ALA A 307 10.32 7.38 -17.80
C ALA A 307 11.50 6.64 -17.15
N GLY A 308 11.27 5.43 -16.64
CA GLY A 308 12.27 4.61 -15.96
C GLY A 308 13.47 4.22 -16.83
N TYR A 309 13.31 4.25 -18.16
CA TYR A 309 14.38 4.03 -19.14
C TYR A 309 14.81 5.30 -19.89
N GLY A 310 14.51 6.49 -19.36
CA GLY A 310 15.23 7.72 -19.67
C GLY A 310 14.46 8.79 -20.46
N ALA A 311 13.17 8.59 -20.73
CA ALA A 311 12.31 9.63 -21.30
C ALA A 311 12.09 10.76 -20.29
N GLU A 312 12.35 12.01 -20.69
CA GLU A 312 12.12 13.20 -19.85
C GLU A 312 10.73 13.78 -20.08
N ALA A 313 10.14 13.54 -21.26
CA ALA A 313 8.78 13.91 -21.58
C ALA A 313 8.20 12.98 -22.65
N ILE A 314 6.87 12.80 -22.63
CA ILE A 314 6.16 11.81 -23.46
C ILE A 314 4.91 12.45 -24.05
N ASN A 315 4.73 12.35 -25.37
CA ASN A 315 3.52 12.73 -26.07
C ASN A 315 2.79 11.48 -26.60
N PRO A 316 1.64 11.09 -25.99
CA PRO A 316 0.84 9.95 -26.43
C PRO A 316 -0.18 10.35 -27.51
N TYR A 317 0.27 10.76 -28.70
CA TYR A 317 -0.61 11.36 -29.71
C TYR A 317 -1.80 10.47 -30.09
N LEU A 318 -1.59 9.16 -30.21
CA LEU A 318 -2.64 8.24 -30.65
C LEU A 318 -3.70 8.02 -29.57
N ALA A 319 -3.33 8.11 -28.29
CA ALA A 319 -4.30 8.10 -27.19
C ALA A 319 -5.21 9.34 -27.26
N PHE A 320 -4.64 10.52 -27.52
CA PHE A 320 -5.43 11.75 -27.70
C PHE A 320 -6.35 11.69 -28.92
N ASP A 321 -5.86 11.17 -30.05
CA ASP A 321 -6.66 10.97 -31.26
C ASP A 321 -7.83 10.00 -31.00
N THR A 322 -7.56 8.89 -30.29
CA THR A 322 -8.57 7.90 -29.90
C THR A 322 -9.63 8.48 -28.97
N ILE A 323 -9.23 9.32 -28.00
CA ILE A 323 -10.17 10.02 -27.11
C ILE A 323 -11.05 10.98 -27.93
N THR A 324 -10.46 11.68 -28.89
CA THR A 324 -11.18 12.62 -29.75
C THR A 324 -12.21 11.90 -30.62
N ASP A 325 -11.86 10.74 -31.18
CA ASP A 325 -12.76 9.89 -31.97
C ASP A 325 -13.93 9.34 -31.13
N ASN A 326 -13.72 9.09 -29.83
CA ASN A 326 -14.75 8.59 -28.92
C ASN A 326 -15.59 9.70 -28.27
N ARG A 327 -15.62 10.89 -28.87
CA ARG A 327 -16.32 12.08 -28.35
C ARG A 327 -17.79 11.82 -28.00
N GLU A 328 -18.49 11.03 -28.80
CA GLU A 328 -19.92 10.72 -28.61
C GLU A 328 -20.22 9.91 -27.34
N GLN A 329 -19.21 9.29 -26.71
CA GLN A 329 -19.38 8.54 -25.45
C GLN A 329 -19.28 9.43 -24.21
N PHE A 330 -18.92 10.70 -24.37
CA PHE A 330 -18.84 11.65 -23.27
C PHE A 330 -20.16 12.40 -23.09
N THR A 331 -20.37 12.92 -21.89
CA THR A 331 -21.49 13.83 -21.61
C THR A 331 -21.31 15.14 -22.38
N ASP A 332 -22.42 15.79 -22.76
CA ASP A 332 -22.40 17.00 -23.61
C ASP A 332 -21.60 18.17 -23.00
N ASP A 333 -21.44 18.19 -21.67
CA ASP A 333 -20.74 19.21 -20.89
C ASP A 333 -19.21 19.04 -20.83
N LEU A 334 -18.70 17.82 -21.01
CA LEU A 334 -17.25 17.60 -21.14
C LEU A 334 -16.82 18.14 -22.50
N THR A 335 -15.66 18.78 -22.70
CA THR A 335 -15.14 19.12 -24.07
C THR A 335 -13.99 18.17 -24.44
N VAL A 336 -13.57 18.10 -25.71
CA VAL A 336 -12.40 17.29 -26.10
C VAL A 336 -11.14 17.78 -25.38
N SER A 337 -10.93 19.09 -25.32
CA SER A 337 -9.78 19.68 -24.61
C SER A 337 -9.79 19.33 -23.13
N GLU A 338 -10.95 19.43 -22.46
CA GLU A 338 -11.09 19.02 -21.06
C GLU A 338 -10.87 17.51 -20.88
N ALA A 339 -11.33 16.67 -21.82
CA ALA A 339 -11.09 15.24 -21.81
C ALA A 339 -9.60 14.89 -21.92
N HIS A 340 -8.83 15.60 -22.77
CA HIS A 340 -7.37 15.46 -22.84
C HIS A 340 -6.68 15.90 -21.55
N LEU A 341 -7.09 17.03 -20.95
CA LEU A 341 -6.55 17.50 -19.67
C LEU A 341 -6.82 16.50 -18.53
N ARG A 342 -8.03 15.92 -18.48
CA ARG A 342 -8.37 14.87 -17.52
C ARG A 342 -7.56 13.60 -17.76
N TYR A 343 -7.36 13.19 -19.00
CA TYR A 343 -6.52 12.04 -19.32
C TYR A 343 -5.08 12.27 -18.82
N ILE A 344 -4.49 13.43 -19.10
CA ILE A 344 -3.15 13.77 -18.61
C ILE A 344 -3.11 13.73 -17.07
N LYS A 345 -4.07 14.38 -16.41
CA LYS A 345 -4.21 14.35 -14.94
C LYS A 345 -4.31 12.94 -14.37
N ALA A 346 -5.01 12.03 -15.06
CA ALA A 346 -5.13 10.63 -14.64
C ALA A 346 -3.78 9.90 -14.73
N ILE A 347 -3.03 10.11 -15.82
CA ILE A 347 -1.69 9.54 -16.00
C ILE A 347 -0.72 10.11 -14.97
N ASP A 348 -0.70 11.43 -14.76
CA ASP A 348 0.15 12.10 -13.79
C ASP A 348 -0.07 11.57 -12.36
N LYS A 349 -1.32 11.47 -11.92
CA LYS A 349 -1.67 10.82 -10.65
C LYS A 349 -1.26 9.36 -10.61
N GLY A 350 -1.36 8.66 -11.73
CA GLY A 350 -0.89 7.29 -11.89
C GLY A 350 0.62 7.17 -11.71
N ILE A 351 1.41 8.06 -12.32
CA ILE A 351 2.87 8.11 -12.21
C ILE A 351 3.27 8.39 -10.76
N LEU A 352 2.68 9.40 -10.12
CA LEU A 352 2.91 9.68 -8.69
C LEU A 352 2.67 8.44 -7.84
N LYS A 353 1.57 7.72 -8.09
CA LYS A 353 1.26 6.47 -7.39
C LYS A 353 2.28 5.37 -7.63
N VAL A 354 2.76 5.17 -8.86
CA VAL A 354 3.78 4.14 -9.15
C VAL A 354 5.12 4.49 -8.50
N MET A 355 5.55 5.76 -8.55
CA MET A 355 6.75 6.23 -7.87
C MET A 355 6.66 6.04 -6.35
N SER A 356 5.50 6.36 -5.78
CA SER A 356 5.29 6.29 -4.33
C SER A 356 5.35 4.86 -3.79
N LYS A 357 5.11 3.83 -4.62
CA LYS A 357 5.26 2.42 -4.23
C LYS A 357 6.67 2.08 -3.74
N MET A 358 7.69 2.76 -4.26
CA MET A 358 9.10 2.61 -3.84
C MET A 358 9.54 3.70 -2.85
N GLY A 359 8.65 4.63 -2.50
CA GLY A 359 8.99 5.79 -1.67
C GLY A 359 9.77 6.88 -2.42
N ILE A 360 9.62 6.97 -3.75
CA ILE A 360 10.28 8.00 -4.58
C ILE A 360 9.36 9.21 -4.71
N SER A 361 9.87 10.40 -4.39
CA SER A 361 9.08 11.63 -4.38
C SER A 361 9.14 12.43 -5.69
N THR A 362 10.22 12.35 -6.49
CA THR A 362 10.40 13.21 -7.67
C THR A 362 10.57 12.43 -8.97
N TYR A 363 9.95 12.93 -10.05
CA TYR A 363 10.07 12.34 -11.38
C TYR A 363 11.53 12.35 -11.87
N GLN A 364 12.29 13.39 -11.53
CA GLN A 364 13.71 13.49 -11.87
C GLN A 364 14.54 12.34 -11.28
N SER A 365 14.25 11.91 -10.04
CA SER A 365 14.90 10.74 -9.44
C SER A 365 14.39 9.42 -10.00
N TYR A 366 13.16 9.38 -10.53
CA TYR A 366 12.57 8.18 -11.11
C TYR A 366 13.01 7.95 -12.57
N CYS A 367 13.24 9.03 -13.32
CA CYS A 367 13.67 9.00 -14.71
C CYS A 367 15.05 8.32 -14.84
N GLY A 368 15.12 7.24 -15.61
CA GLY A 368 16.35 6.44 -15.75
C GLY A 368 16.67 5.49 -14.59
N ALA A 369 15.84 5.42 -13.54
CA ALA A 369 16.12 4.62 -12.34
C ALA A 369 15.82 3.11 -12.48
N GLN A 370 15.11 2.70 -13.54
CA GLN A 370 14.79 1.30 -13.83
C GLN A 370 14.14 0.52 -12.67
N ILE A 371 13.08 1.07 -12.06
CA ILE A 371 12.37 0.45 -10.91
C ILE A 371 11.39 -0.65 -11.38
N PHE A 372 11.92 -1.65 -12.10
CA PHE A 372 11.15 -2.73 -12.72
C PHE A 372 11.91 -4.07 -12.70
N ASP A 373 11.16 -5.16 -12.64
CA ASP A 373 11.64 -6.52 -12.88
C ASP A 373 11.24 -6.96 -14.30
N ALA A 374 12.15 -7.57 -15.04
CA ALA A 374 11.87 -8.21 -16.33
C ALA A 374 11.53 -9.70 -16.15
N ILE A 375 10.46 -10.17 -16.80
CA ILE A 375 10.01 -11.56 -16.75
C ILE A 375 9.91 -12.13 -18.16
N GLY A 376 10.75 -13.12 -18.47
CA GLY A 376 10.74 -13.84 -19.74
C GLY A 376 11.50 -13.11 -20.85
N LEU A 377 12.51 -12.30 -20.50
CA LEU A 377 13.46 -11.70 -21.43
C LEU A 377 14.82 -12.35 -21.24
N GLU A 378 15.53 -12.66 -22.33
CA GLU A 378 16.87 -13.24 -22.26
C GLU A 378 17.91 -12.27 -21.70
N ASP A 379 18.94 -12.79 -21.00
CA ASP A 379 19.95 -11.97 -20.33
C ASP A 379 20.71 -11.07 -21.32
N ASP A 380 21.11 -11.59 -22.50
CA ASP A 380 21.84 -10.82 -23.52
C ASP A 380 21.02 -9.60 -24.01
N PHE A 381 19.70 -9.76 -24.15
CA PHE A 381 18.80 -8.67 -24.55
C PHE A 381 18.67 -7.61 -23.46
N ILE A 382 18.56 -8.04 -22.19
CA ILE A 382 18.57 -7.13 -21.04
C ILE A 382 19.92 -6.41 -20.95
N GLU A 383 21.04 -7.13 -21.06
CA GLU A 383 22.37 -6.53 -21.02
C GLU A 383 22.57 -5.53 -22.17
N GLU A 384 22.06 -5.82 -23.38
CA GLU A 384 22.20 -4.96 -24.55
C GLU A 384 21.33 -3.69 -24.45
N TYR A 385 20.07 -3.75 -23.99
CA TYR A 385 19.14 -2.60 -24.06
C TYR A 385 18.62 -2.09 -22.71
N PHE A 386 18.57 -2.92 -21.68
CA PHE A 386 17.96 -2.63 -20.37
C PHE A 386 18.93 -2.92 -19.21
N THR A 387 20.20 -2.58 -19.39
CA THR A 387 21.30 -2.97 -18.50
C THR A 387 21.00 -2.65 -17.03
N ASN A 388 21.25 -3.63 -16.15
CA ASN A 388 20.94 -3.64 -14.71
C ASN A 388 19.47 -3.88 -14.30
N THR A 389 18.56 -4.11 -15.25
CA THR A 389 17.21 -4.56 -14.92
C THR A 389 17.25 -5.99 -14.37
N ALA A 390 16.60 -6.22 -13.24
CA ALA A 390 16.57 -7.54 -12.60
C ALA A 390 15.71 -8.54 -13.39
N SER A 391 16.13 -9.81 -13.45
CA SER A 391 15.33 -10.88 -14.05
C SER A 391 15.60 -12.25 -13.41
N SER A 392 14.52 -12.97 -13.09
CA SER A 392 14.59 -14.33 -12.52
C SER A 392 14.26 -15.43 -13.52
N ILE A 393 13.64 -15.08 -14.66
CA ILE A 393 13.21 -16.03 -15.69
C ILE A 393 13.63 -15.45 -17.03
N GLN A 394 14.56 -16.15 -17.70
CA GLN A 394 14.97 -15.82 -19.06
C GLN A 394 13.86 -16.19 -20.06
N GLY A 395 13.97 -15.73 -21.31
CA GLY A 395 12.98 -16.06 -22.32
C GLY A 395 13.34 -15.56 -23.71
N ILE A 396 12.59 -14.57 -24.18
CA ILE A 396 12.69 -14.09 -25.55
C ILE A 396 13.71 -12.98 -25.74
N GLY A 397 14.20 -12.84 -26.97
CA GLY A 397 15.13 -11.80 -27.39
C GLY A 397 14.54 -10.85 -28.42
N ILE A 398 15.44 -10.09 -29.07
CA ILE A 398 15.10 -9.10 -30.09
C ILE A 398 14.29 -9.68 -31.26
N LYS A 399 14.57 -10.94 -31.64
CA LYS A 399 13.93 -11.60 -32.78
C LYS A 399 12.45 -11.84 -32.52
N GLU A 400 12.09 -12.36 -31.36
CA GLU A 400 10.70 -12.63 -30.99
C GLU A 400 9.94 -11.33 -30.74
N ILE A 401 10.56 -10.33 -30.11
CA ILE A 401 9.97 -8.98 -29.96
C ILE A 401 9.67 -8.34 -31.32
N ALA A 402 10.59 -8.47 -32.28
CA ALA A 402 10.37 -8.02 -33.65
C ALA A 402 9.24 -8.81 -34.34
N GLN A 403 9.16 -10.12 -34.11
CA GLN A 403 8.06 -10.94 -34.62
C GLN A 403 6.69 -10.52 -34.05
N GLU A 404 6.57 -10.24 -32.75
CA GLU A 404 5.31 -9.76 -32.16
C GLU A 404 4.86 -8.44 -32.79
N THR A 405 5.83 -7.54 -33.04
CA THR A 405 5.60 -6.23 -33.65
C THR A 405 5.13 -6.35 -35.10
N ILE A 406 5.81 -7.18 -35.90
CA ILE A 406 5.44 -7.43 -37.30
C ILE A 406 4.05 -8.08 -37.40
N VAL A 407 3.73 -9.05 -36.53
CA VAL A 407 2.42 -9.71 -36.56
C VAL A 407 1.28 -8.73 -36.29
N ARG A 408 1.44 -7.82 -35.33
CA ARG A 408 0.44 -6.76 -35.09
C ARG A 408 0.28 -5.85 -36.31
N HIS A 409 1.40 -5.46 -36.92
CA HIS A 409 1.40 -4.63 -38.11
C HIS A 409 0.70 -5.32 -39.30
N GLU A 410 1.01 -6.58 -39.58
CA GLU A 410 0.38 -7.38 -40.63
C GLU A 410 -1.13 -7.55 -40.41
N LEU A 411 -1.57 -7.68 -39.15
CA LEU A 411 -2.99 -7.75 -38.82
C LEU A 411 -3.71 -6.43 -39.09
N ALA A 412 -3.06 -5.30 -38.79
CA ALA A 412 -3.60 -3.95 -38.96
C ALA A 412 -3.79 -3.58 -40.43
N TYR A 413 -2.81 -3.85 -41.28
CA TYR A 413 -2.86 -3.57 -42.72
C TYR A 413 -3.31 -4.77 -43.57
N GLY A 414 -3.75 -5.84 -42.91
CA GLY A 414 -4.18 -7.08 -43.54
C GLY A 414 -5.66 -7.11 -43.93
N ASN A 415 -6.07 -8.20 -44.58
CA ASN A 415 -7.46 -8.40 -45.02
C ASN A 415 -8.34 -9.13 -43.98
N SER A 416 -8.06 -8.98 -42.69
CA SER A 416 -8.82 -9.65 -41.63
C SER A 416 -10.28 -9.14 -41.61
N PRO A 417 -11.30 -9.96 -41.93
CA PRO A 417 -12.69 -9.50 -41.98
C PRO A 417 -13.21 -9.02 -40.62
N ILE A 418 -12.62 -9.54 -39.54
CA ILE A 418 -12.97 -9.22 -38.16
C ILE A 418 -12.48 -7.82 -37.78
N LEU A 419 -11.24 -7.48 -38.16
CA LEU A 419 -10.57 -6.25 -37.74
C LEU A 419 -10.85 -5.08 -38.70
N LYS A 420 -11.35 -5.35 -39.90
CA LYS A 420 -11.64 -4.35 -40.93
C LYS A 420 -12.43 -3.12 -40.45
N HIS A 421 -13.31 -3.28 -39.46
CA HIS A 421 -14.18 -2.22 -38.95
C HIS A 421 -14.20 -2.11 -37.41
N ALA A 422 -13.29 -2.80 -36.72
CA ALA A 422 -13.28 -2.81 -35.26
C ALA A 422 -11.90 -3.17 -34.70
N LEU A 423 -11.57 -2.62 -33.54
CA LEU A 423 -10.45 -3.09 -32.72
C LEU A 423 -10.70 -4.52 -32.24
N ASP A 424 -9.61 -5.22 -31.93
CA ASP A 424 -9.69 -6.51 -31.26
C ASP A 424 -10.41 -6.37 -29.90
N VAL A 425 -11.10 -7.43 -29.48
CA VAL A 425 -11.90 -7.41 -28.24
C VAL A 425 -11.05 -7.30 -26.97
N GLY A 426 -9.74 -7.57 -27.03
CA GLY A 426 -8.88 -7.67 -25.85
C GLY A 426 -9.14 -8.96 -25.10
N GLY A 427 -9.34 -8.89 -23.80
CA GLY A 427 -9.59 -10.04 -22.91
C GLY A 427 -8.56 -10.16 -21.79
N ASP A 428 -7.76 -9.14 -21.50
CA ASP A 428 -6.78 -9.19 -20.42
C ASP A 428 -7.43 -8.95 -19.05
N LEU A 429 -8.53 -8.17 -19.01
CA LEU A 429 -9.22 -7.83 -17.76
C LEU A 429 -10.36 -8.78 -17.42
N ALA A 430 -11.05 -9.28 -18.45
CA ALA A 430 -12.19 -10.16 -18.29
C ALA A 430 -12.30 -11.16 -19.43
N TYR A 431 -12.64 -12.40 -19.08
CA TYR A 431 -12.81 -13.48 -20.03
C TYR A 431 -13.71 -13.11 -21.22
N ARG A 432 -13.19 -13.36 -22.43
CA ARG A 432 -13.90 -13.26 -23.70
C ARG A 432 -13.61 -14.51 -24.52
N ILE A 433 -14.59 -14.98 -25.27
CA ILE A 433 -14.45 -16.19 -26.12
C ILE A 433 -13.31 -16.03 -27.15
N ARG A 434 -13.09 -14.82 -27.67
CA ARG A 434 -12.00 -14.51 -28.63
C ARG A 434 -10.81 -13.78 -27.99
N GLY A 435 -10.79 -13.69 -26.66
CA GLY A 435 -9.82 -12.88 -25.95
C GLY A 435 -8.58 -13.65 -25.52
N GLU A 436 -7.89 -13.13 -24.51
CA GLU A 436 -6.79 -13.82 -23.85
C GLU A 436 -7.29 -15.05 -23.06
N GLU A 437 -6.40 -16.01 -22.86
CA GLU A 437 -6.66 -17.15 -22.00
C GLU A 437 -6.79 -16.75 -20.53
N HIS A 438 -7.68 -17.42 -19.81
CA HIS A 438 -7.84 -17.26 -18.37
C HIS A 438 -7.77 -18.62 -17.66
N MET A 439 -7.26 -18.61 -16.44
CA MET A 439 -7.40 -19.75 -15.53
C MET A 439 -8.84 -19.96 -15.11
N TRP A 440 -9.56 -18.88 -14.79
CA TRP A 440 -10.97 -18.95 -14.42
C TRP A 440 -11.88 -18.74 -15.64
N THR A 441 -12.33 -19.85 -16.20
CA THR A 441 -13.31 -19.93 -17.27
C THR A 441 -14.70 -20.30 -16.73
N PRO A 442 -15.80 -20.05 -17.48
CA PRO A 442 -17.12 -20.52 -17.08
C PRO A 442 -17.17 -22.02 -16.79
N GLU A 443 -16.43 -22.83 -17.54
CA GLU A 443 -16.35 -24.28 -17.35
C GLU A 443 -15.65 -24.66 -16.04
N THR A 444 -14.45 -24.11 -15.78
CA THR A 444 -13.69 -24.43 -14.55
C THR A 444 -14.42 -23.95 -13.30
N VAL A 445 -15.07 -22.77 -13.34
CA VAL A 445 -15.93 -22.26 -12.27
C VAL A 445 -17.11 -23.21 -12.02
N THR A 446 -17.78 -23.66 -13.08
CA THR A 446 -18.93 -24.55 -12.99
C THR A 446 -18.55 -25.91 -12.40
N ASN A 447 -17.49 -26.53 -12.91
CA ASN A 447 -17.04 -27.85 -12.43
C ASN A 447 -16.63 -27.82 -10.95
N LEU A 448 -15.92 -26.77 -10.52
CA LEU A 448 -15.57 -26.59 -9.10
C LEU A 448 -16.80 -26.41 -8.21
N GLN A 449 -17.77 -25.59 -8.64
CA GLN A 449 -19.00 -25.40 -7.87
C GLN A 449 -19.81 -26.70 -7.73
N HIS A 450 -19.93 -27.47 -8.82
CA HIS A 450 -20.68 -28.72 -8.79
C HIS A 450 -19.99 -29.78 -7.94
N SER A 451 -18.66 -29.96 -8.08
CA SER A 451 -17.90 -30.92 -7.28
C SER A 451 -18.01 -30.63 -5.79
N ALA A 452 -17.87 -29.36 -5.39
CA ALA A 452 -17.99 -28.93 -4.00
C ALA A 452 -19.40 -29.13 -3.42
N ARG A 453 -20.46 -28.84 -4.19
CA ARG A 453 -21.86 -28.98 -3.75
C ARG A 453 -22.32 -30.42 -3.68
N SER A 454 -21.95 -31.26 -4.64
CA SER A 454 -22.36 -32.67 -4.68
C SER A 454 -21.39 -33.60 -3.97
N ASN A 455 -20.29 -33.07 -3.40
CA ASN A 455 -19.18 -33.83 -2.85
C ASN A 455 -18.67 -34.92 -3.82
N SER A 456 -18.43 -34.56 -5.09
CA SER A 456 -18.00 -35.51 -6.12
C SER A 456 -16.51 -35.35 -6.47
N GLN A 457 -15.71 -36.33 -6.09
CA GLN A 457 -14.29 -36.42 -6.45
C GLN A 457 -14.09 -36.49 -7.97
N GLU A 458 -14.97 -37.18 -8.71
CA GLU A 458 -14.88 -37.31 -10.17
C GLU A 458 -14.98 -35.95 -10.87
N LEU A 459 -15.94 -35.11 -10.46
CA LEU A 459 -16.08 -33.75 -11.00
C LEU A 459 -14.90 -32.85 -10.60
N TYR A 460 -14.35 -33.05 -9.39
CA TYR A 460 -13.13 -32.35 -8.99
C TYR A 460 -11.94 -32.78 -9.86
N ASP A 461 -11.78 -34.08 -10.13
CA ASP A 461 -10.69 -34.59 -10.96
C ASP A 461 -10.79 -34.02 -12.39
N GLN A 462 -12.00 -33.84 -12.93
CA GLN A 462 -12.22 -33.13 -14.21
C GLN A 462 -11.84 -31.64 -14.11
N TYR A 463 -12.24 -30.95 -13.03
CA TYR A 463 -11.84 -29.56 -12.78
C TYR A 463 -10.31 -29.42 -12.69
N ALA A 464 -9.64 -30.28 -11.92
CA ALA A 464 -8.21 -30.27 -11.72
C ALA A 464 -7.47 -30.60 -13.01
N ALA A 465 -7.96 -31.57 -13.79
CA ALA A 465 -7.42 -31.88 -15.12
C ALA A 465 -7.51 -30.66 -16.05
N ASN A 466 -8.65 -29.98 -16.12
CA ASN A 466 -8.82 -28.78 -16.96
C ASN A 466 -7.94 -27.61 -16.50
N MET A 467 -7.75 -27.45 -15.19
CA MET A 467 -6.90 -26.40 -14.61
C MET A 467 -5.41 -26.66 -14.85
N ASN A 468 -4.99 -27.93 -14.76
CA ASN A 468 -3.61 -28.38 -14.91
C ASN A 468 -3.23 -28.72 -16.37
N ASP A 469 -4.18 -28.65 -17.33
CA ASP A 469 -3.89 -28.89 -18.74
C ASP A 469 -3.16 -27.70 -19.35
N HIS A 470 -1.87 -27.92 -19.60
CA HIS A 470 -0.96 -26.99 -20.28
C HIS A 470 -0.46 -27.54 -21.62
N SER A 471 -1.00 -28.68 -22.08
CA SER A 471 -0.53 -29.38 -23.28
C SER A 471 -0.76 -28.59 -24.57
N LYS A 472 -1.81 -27.74 -24.59
CA LYS A 472 -2.18 -26.92 -25.75
C LYS A 472 -1.84 -25.45 -25.58
N LYS A 473 -2.01 -24.90 -24.37
CA LYS A 473 -1.83 -23.48 -24.07
C LYS A 473 -1.15 -23.31 -22.72
N LEU A 474 -0.03 -22.59 -22.73
CA LEU A 474 0.73 -22.29 -21.52
C LEU A 474 0.03 -21.15 -20.77
N LYS A 475 -0.23 -21.34 -19.47
CA LYS A 475 -1.02 -20.38 -18.68
C LYS A 475 -0.28 -19.78 -17.50
N ASN A 476 0.68 -20.47 -16.90
CA ASN A 476 1.50 -19.97 -15.81
C ASN A 476 2.87 -20.68 -15.79
N ILE A 477 3.80 -20.16 -14.99
CA ILE A 477 5.16 -20.69 -14.88
C ILE A 477 5.14 -22.14 -14.36
N ARG A 478 4.37 -22.41 -13.30
CA ARG A 478 4.22 -23.78 -12.78
C ARG A 478 3.59 -24.78 -13.75
N GLY A 479 3.01 -24.35 -14.85
CA GLY A 479 2.58 -25.24 -15.94
C GLY A 479 3.76 -25.85 -16.72
N LEU A 480 4.95 -25.25 -16.61
CA LEU A 480 6.19 -25.74 -17.21
C LEU A 480 6.92 -26.78 -16.33
N PHE A 481 6.39 -27.08 -15.14
CA PHE A 481 7.00 -28.03 -14.22
C PHE A 481 6.47 -29.46 -14.42
N GLU A 482 7.38 -30.42 -14.47
CA GLU A 482 7.08 -31.85 -14.44
C GLU A 482 7.66 -32.47 -13.17
N PHE A 483 6.90 -33.37 -12.55
CA PHE A 483 7.37 -34.14 -11.42
C PHE A 483 8.24 -35.30 -11.90
N ASP A 484 9.36 -35.54 -11.23
CA ASP A 484 10.25 -36.64 -11.56
C ASP A 484 9.78 -37.98 -10.98
N TYR A 485 8.68 -38.51 -11.50
CA TYR A 485 8.15 -39.81 -11.07
C TYR A 485 9.04 -40.99 -11.47
N ALA A 486 9.83 -40.87 -12.53
CA ALA A 486 10.58 -41.99 -13.10
C ALA A 486 11.77 -42.40 -12.23
N ASN A 487 12.40 -41.43 -11.56
CA ASN A 487 13.58 -41.67 -10.72
C ASN A 487 13.23 -41.89 -9.24
N ASN A 488 11.95 -41.97 -8.88
CA ASN A 488 11.49 -42.15 -7.49
C ASN A 488 10.67 -43.43 -7.33
N THR A 489 10.74 -44.04 -6.14
CA THR A 489 10.00 -45.27 -5.84
C THR A 489 8.63 -44.92 -5.26
N PRO A 490 7.51 -45.25 -5.95
CA PRO A 490 6.19 -44.95 -5.43
C PRO A 490 5.88 -45.79 -4.17
N ILE A 491 5.04 -45.24 -3.30
CA ILE A 491 4.57 -45.89 -2.07
C ILE A 491 3.05 -46.06 -2.10
N SER A 492 2.50 -46.91 -1.22
CA SER A 492 1.04 -46.96 -1.03
C SER A 492 0.54 -45.61 -0.49
N ILE A 493 -0.59 -45.15 -0.99
CA ILE A 493 -1.26 -43.93 -0.48
C ILE A 493 -1.61 -44.05 1.01
N ASP A 494 -1.78 -45.26 1.53
CA ASP A 494 -2.03 -45.53 2.96
C ASP A 494 -0.82 -45.19 3.84
N GLN A 495 0.39 -45.09 3.27
CA GLN A 495 1.59 -44.64 3.98
C GLN A 495 1.70 -43.11 4.02
N VAL A 496 0.99 -42.41 3.14
CA VAL A 496 0.95 -40.95 3.12
C VAL A 496 0.02 -40.48 4.23
N VAL A 497 0.44 -39.45 4.98
CA VAL A 497 -0.38 -38.80 6.01
C VAL A 497 -1.79 -38.52 5.47
N PRO A 498 -2.85 -38.71 6.29
CA PRO A 498 -4.22 -38.57 5.81
C PRO A 498 -4.54 -37.12 5.45
N ALA A 499 -5.53 -36.94 4.57
CA ALA A 499 -5.92 -35.61 4.09
C ALA A 499 -6.31 -34.66 5.23
N SER A 500 -6.87 -35.20 6.32
CA SER A 500 -7.23 -34.46 7.54
C SER A 500 -6.03 -33.80 8.25
N GLU A 501 -4.81 -34.29 8.06
CA GLU A 501 -3.60 -33.64 8.59
C GLU A 501 -3.05 -32.59 7.61
N ILE A 502 -3.20 -32.83 6.30
CA ILE A 502 -2.75 -31.89 5.26
C ILE A 502 -3.59 -30.60 5.28
N VAL A 503 -4.92 -30.71 5.42
CA VAL A 503 -5.83 -29.55 5.39
C VAL A 503 -5.57 -28.56 6.54
N LYS A 504 -4.90 -28.98 7.62
CA LYS A 504 -4.47 -28.07 8.71
C LYS A 504 -3.43 -27.05 8.26
N ARG A 505 -2.70 -27.35 7.18
CA ARG A 505 -1.74 -26.44 6.52
C ARG A 505 -2.41 -25.50 5.51
N PHE A 506 -3.73 -25.63 5.31
CA PHE A 506 -4.47 -24.77 4.39
C PHE A 506 -5.05 -23.56 5.12
N VAL A 507 -4.94 -22.41 4.45
CA VAL A 507 -5.39 -21.12 4.94
C VAL A 507 -6.31 -20.49 3.91
N THR A 508 -7.48 -20.00 4.32
CA THR A 508 -8.27 -19.11 3.45
C THR A 508 -7.68 -17.71 3.51
N GLY A 509 -7.37 -17.13 2.34
CA GLY A 509 -6.63 -15.86 2.27
C GLY A 509 -7.34 -14.70 2.97
N ALA A 510 -6.55 -13.68 3.33
CA ALA A 510 -6.99 -12.50 4.07
C ALA A 510 -7.98 -11.62 3.26
N MET A 511 -9.28 -11.85 3.45
CA MET A 511 -10.35 -11.12 2.74
C MET A 511 -11.20 -10.36 3.75
N SER A 512 -11.15 -9.02 3.70
CA SER A 512 -11.77 -8.19 4.73
C SER A 512 -13.28 -8.30 4.76
N PHE A 513 -13.86 -8.36 5.97
CA PHE A 513 -15.26 -7.98 6.17
C PHE A 513 -15.50 -6.54 5.66
N GLY A 514 -16.52 -6.36 4.82
CA GLY A 514 -16.76 -5.14 4.04
C GLY A 514 -16.43 -5.33 2.56
N SER A 515 -15.30 -5.96 2.23
CA SER A 515 -15.01 -6.39 0.85
C SER A 515 -15.92 -7.55 0.46
N ILE A 516 -15.98 -8.56 1.33
CA ILE A 516 -16.97 -9.64 1.27
C ILE A 516 -18.05 -9.46 2.33
N SER A 517 -19.21 -10.07 2.09
CA SER A 517 -20.36 -10.07 2.99
C SER A 517 -20.07 -10.82 4.27
N PHE A 518 -20.85 -10.53 5.31
CA PHE A 518 -20.80 -11.27 6.58
C PHE A 518 -20.99 -12.77 6.37
N GLU A 519 -21.94 -13.14 5.51
CA GLU A 519 -22.27 -14.54 5.21
C GLU A 519 -21.10 -15.26 4.54
N ALA A 520 -20.43 -14.63 3.57
CA ALA A 520 -19.27 -15.24 2.93
C ALA A 520 -18.08 -15.35 3.89
N HIS A 521 -17.86 -14.32 4.73
CA HIS A 521 -16.74 -14.28 5.68
C HIS A 521 -16.87 -15.35 6.77
N THR A 522 -18.03 -15.44 7.41
CA THR A 522 -18.30 -16.45 8.45
C THR A 522 -18.38 -17.87 7.89
N ASN A 523 -18.88 -18.04 6.65
CA ASN A 523 -18.88 -19.33 5.96
C ASN A 523 -17.47 -19.92 5.82
N LEU A 524 -16.48 -19.08 5.47
CA LEU A 524 -15.08 -19.49 5.39
C LEU A 524 -14.52 -19.82 6.78
N ALA A 525 -14.81 -18.98 7.79
CA ALA A 525 -14.32 -19.20 9.14
C ALA A 525 -14.79 -20.53 9.72
N ILE A 526 -16.10 -20.81 9.65
CA ILE A 526 -16.69 -22.06 10.11
C ILE A 526 -16.07 -23.26 9.38
N ALA A 527 -15.94 -23.18 8.05
CA ALA A 527 -15.38 -24.27 7.26
C ALA A 527 -13.95 -24.63 7.68
N MET A 528 -13.09 -23.61 7.82
CA MET A 528 -11.69 -23.83 8.18
C MET A 528 -11.54 -24.35 9.61
N ASN A 529 -12.33 -23.80 10.55
CA ASN A 529 -12.31 -24.23 11.96
C ASN A 529 -12.74 -25.69 12.12
N ARG A 530 -13.75 -26.15 11.36
CA ARG A 530 -14.22 -27.56 11.39
C ARG A 530 -13.14 -28.56 11.00
N MET A 531 -12.26 -28.20 10.07
CA MET A 531 -11.22 -29.07 9.55
C MET A 531 -9.84 -28.85 10.19
N GLY A 532 -9.73 -27.92 11.16
CA GLY A 532 -8.46 -27.55 11.78
C GLY A 532 -7.51 -26.75 10.90
N GLY A 533 -8.00 -26.24 9.75
CA GLY A 533 -7.30 -25.24 8.95
C GLY A 533 -7.53 -23.84 9.52
N LYS A 534 -7.05 -22.81 8.82
CA LYS A 534 -7.15 -21.43 9.32
C LYS A 534 -7.88 -20.49 8.36
N SER A 535 -8.65 -19.58 8.92
CA SER A 535 -9.24 -18.44 8.19
C SER A 535 -8.65 -17.14 8.69
N ASN A 536 -8.68 -16.11 7.83
CA ASN A 536 -8.04 -14.83 8.10
C ASN A 536 -9.06 -13.69 7.95
N THR A 537 -9.07 -12.75 8.91
CA THR A 537 -10.03 -11.64 8.93
C THR A 537 -9.91 -10.70 7.74
N GLY A 538 -8.71 -10.59 7.15
CA GLY A 538 -8.34 -9.44 6.35
C GLY A 538 -8.29 -8.15 7.17
N GLU A 539 -8.09 -7.02 6.49
CA GLU A 539 -7.93 -5.68 7.09
C GLU A 539 -9.23 -5.05 7.64
N GLY A 540 -10.31 -5.83 7.80
CA GLY A 540 -11.65 -5.29 8.05
C GLY A 540 -12.11 -5.25 9.50
N GLY A 541 -11.31 -5.75 10.44
CA GLY A 541 -11.75 -6.08 11.80
C GLY A 541 -12.58 -7.37 11.86
N GLU A 542 -13.03 -7.73 13.06
CA GLU A 542 -13.93 -8.85 13.33
C GLU A 542 -14.87 -8.49 14.48
N GLU A 543 -16.16 -8.87 14.36
CA GLU A 543 -17.17 -8.62 15.39
C GLU A 543 -16.92 -9.46 16.65
N PRO A 544 -16.92 -8.89 17.87
CA PRO A 544 -16.64 -9.62 19.11
C PRO A 544 -17.58 -10.80 19.38
N GLU A 545 -18.82 -10.72 18.91
CA GLU A 545 -19.82 -11.78 19.03
C GLU A 545 -19.36 -13.09 18.36
N ARG A 546 -18.43 -13.03 17.41
CA ARG A 546 -17.86 -14.20 16.72
C ARG A 546 -16.84 -14.96 17.55
N TYR A 547 -16.33 -14.40 18.64
CA TYR A 547 -15.34 -15.04 19.50
C TYR A 547 -15.96 -16.15 20.36
N VAL A 548 -17.27 -16.09 20.56
CA VAL A 548 -18.03 -17.10 21.29
C VAL A 548 -18.46 -18.22 20.33
N PRO A 549 -18.16 -19.50 20.63
CA PRO A 549 -18.66 -20.62 19.86
C PRO A 549 -20.19 -20.66 19.81
N LEU A 550 -20.73 -21.08 18.67
CA LEU A 550 -22.16 -21.28 18.47
C LEU A 550 -22.66 -22.49 19.28
N ALA A 551 -23.98 -22.54 19.51
CA ALA A 551 -24.61 -23.61 20.28
C ALA A 551 -24.41 -25.02 19.67
N ASN A 552 -24.14 -25.12 18.37
CA ASN A 552 -23.85 -26.38 17.67
C ASN A 552 -22.35 -26.79 17.74
N GLY A 553 -21.50 -26.00 18.39
CA GLY A 553 -20.06 -26.22 18.49
C GLY A 553 -19.22 -25.58 17.38
N ASP A 554 -19.84 -25.00 16.34
CA ASP A 554 -19.11 -24.27 15.31
C ASP A 554 -18.55 -22.95 15.87
N SER A 555 -17.44 -22.50 15.32
CA SER A 555 -16.87 -21.19 15.64
C SER A 555 -16.83 -20.30 14.40
N MET A 556 -17.31 -19.06 14.55
CA MET A 556 -17.20 -18.00 13.53
C MET A 556 -15.91 -17.20 13.64
N ARG A 557 -15.10 -17.44 14.68
CA ARG A 557 -13.83 -16.74 14.92
C ARG A 557 -12.82 -17.07 13.83
N SER A 558 -12.20 -16.06 13.22
CA SER A 558 -11.07 -16.29 12.33
C SER A 558 -9.80 -16.59 13.14
N ALA A 559 -9.11 -17.68 12.86
CA ALA A 559 -7.88 -18.04 13.58
C ALA A 559 -6.75 -17.00 13.39
N ILE A 560 -6.68 -16.40 12.20
CA ILE A 560 -5.68 -15.38 11.85
C ILE A 560 -6.30 -13.99 11.86
N LYS A 561 -5.68 -13.07 12.60
CA LYS A 561 -6.08 -11.68 12.73
C LYS A 561 -5.07 -10.79 12.00
N GLN A 562 -5.51 -9.97 11.06
CA GLN A 562 -4.61 -9.13 10.27
C GLN A 562 -4.45 -7.73 10.86
N VAL A 563 -3.21 -7.28 10.97
CA VAL A 563 -2.82 -5.90 11.30
C VAL A 563 -2.28 -5.26 10.03
N ALA A 564 -3.04 -4.33 9.46
CA ALA A 564 -2.70 -3.58 8.25
C ALA A 564 -2.58 -2.07 8.56
N SER A 565 -2.05 -1.28 7.62
CA SER A 565 -1.79 0.16 7.77
C SER A 565 -2.99 1.00 8.23
N GLY A 566 -4.22 0.60 7.92
CA GLY A 566 -5.42 1.30 8.39
C GLY A 566 -5.73 1.10 9.87
N ARG A 567 -5.20 0.04 10.51
CA ARG A 567 -5.53 -0.41 11.88
C ARG A 567 -7.04 -0.58 12.14
N PHE A 568 -7.84 -0.79 11.09
CA PHE A 568 -9.28 -0.95 11.22
C PHE A 568 -9.64 -2.17 12.07
N GLY A 569 -10.41 -1.93 13.14
CA GLY A 569 -10.88 -2.97 14.06
C GLY A 569 -9.77 -3.70 14.82
N VAL A 570 -8.55 -3.14 14.87
CA VAL A 570 -7.44 -3.69 15.63
C VAL A 570 -7.56 -3.22 17.08
N THR A 571 -8.23 -4.02 17.90
CA THR A 571 -8.38 -3.79 19.34
C THR A 571 -7.54 -4.77 20.15
N VAL A 572 -7.30 -4.48 21.43
CA VAL A 572 -6.62 -5.43 22.33
C VAL A 572 -7.37 -6.78 22.43
N GLU A 573 -8.71 -6.77 22.46
CA GLU A 573 -9.52 -7.99 22.47
C GLU A 573 -9.42 -8.75 21.14
N TYR A 574 -9.41 -8.04 20.02
CA TYR A 574 -9.23 -8.62 18.69
C TYR A 574 -7.89 -9.37 18.60
N LEU A 575 -6.80 -8.78 19.11
CA LEU A 575 -5.48 -9.39 19.13
C LEU A 575 -5.38 -10.58 20.10
N GLN A 576 -6.08 -10.55 21.25
CA GLN A 576 -6.16 -11.71 22.16
C GLN A 576 -6.89 -12.90 21.55
N ASN A 577 -7.84 -12.66 20.65
CA ASN A 577 -8.63 -13.71 20.00
C ASN A 577 -7.97 -14.26 18.71
N ALA A 578 -6.64 -14.16 18.62
CA ALA A 578 -5.82 -14.64 17.52
C ALA A 578 -5.01 -15.89 17.91
N ASP A 579 -4.96 -16.88 17.02
CA ASP A 579 -3.93 -17.94 17.07
C ASP A 579 -2.68 -17.50 16.28
N GLU A 580 -2.87 -16.62 15.29
CA GLU A 580 -1.81 -15.97 14.53
C GLU A 580 -2.21 -14.52 14.22
N ILE A 581 -1.26 -13.60 14.35
CA ILE A 581 -1.42 -12.19 13.98
C ILE A 581 -0.58 -11.93 12.73
N GLN A 582 -1.22 -11.51 11.65
CA GLN A 582 -0.56 -11.25 10.38
C GLN A 582 -0.36 -9.76 10.14
N ILE A 583 0.89 -9.29 10.14
CA ILE A 583 1.30 -7.98 9.67
C ILE A 583 1.23 -7.96 8.14
N LYS A 584 0.37 -7.11 7.59
CA LYS A 584 0.15 -7.00 6.14
C LYS A 584 1.01 -5.89 5.54
N MET A 585 2.24 -6.21 5.14
CA MET A 585 3.08 -5.25 4.42
C MET A 585 2.52 -4.95 3.02
N ALA A 586 2.09 -5.99 2.30
CA ALA A 586 1.57 -5.83 0.95
C ALA A 586 0.59 -6.95 0.56
N GLN A 587 -0.05 -6.82 -0.60
CA GLN A 587 -0.86 -7.87 -1.23
C GLN A 587 -0.59 -7.92 -2.73
N GLY A 588 -0.62 -9.12 -3.33
CA GLY A 588 -0.19 -9.31 -4.73
C GLY A 588 -0.94 -8.47 -5.77
N ALA A 589 -2.21 -8.14 -5.52
CA ALA A 589 -3.01 -7.34 -6.45
C ALA A 589 -2.68 -5.82 -6.46
N LYS A 590 -2.00 -5.33 -5.42
CA LYS A 590 -1.65 -3.91 -5.24
C LYS A 590 -0.53 -3.72 -4.22
N PRO A 591 0.66 -4.24 -4.52
CA PRO A 591 1.80 -4.00 -3.65
C PRO A 591 2.23 -2.52 -3.70
N GLY A 592 2.79 -2.04 -2.58
CA GLY A 592 3.16 -0.62 -2.40
C GLY A 592 1.98 0.33 -2.21
N GLU A 593 0.76 -0.18 -2.00
CA GLU A 593 -0.47 0.61 -1.84
C GLU A 593 -1.35 0.11 -0.69
N GLY A 594 -2.24 0.99 -0.22
CA GLY A 594 -3.18 0.70 0.86
C GLY A 594 -4.44 -0.08 0.46
N GLY A 595 -5.11 -0.62 1.48
CA GLY A 595 -6.47 -1.14 1.41
C GLY A 595 -7.47 -0.13 0.84
N GLN A 596 -8.49 -0.60 0.12
CA GLN A 596 -9.54 0.27 -0.45
C GLN A 596 -10.91 -0.37 -0.23
N LEU A 597 -11.79 0.36 0.44
CA LEU A 597 -13.21 0.03 0.56
C LEU A 597 -14.06 1.23 0.12
N PRO A 598 -14.78 1.12 -1.01
CA PRO A 598 -15.67 2.18 -1.46
C PRO A 598 -16.73 2.55 -0.42
N GLY A 599 -17.03 3.85 -0.28
CA GLY A 599 -17.91 4.37 0.79
C GLY A 599 -19.33 3.80 0.77
N HIS A 600 -19.86 3.48 -0.41
CA HIS A 600 -21.17 2.83 -0.57
C HIS A 600 -21.21 1.35 -0.12
N LYS A 601 -20.06 0.80 0.34
CA LYS A 601 -19.96 -0.50 1.03
C LYS A 601 -19.72 -0.33 2.53
N VAL A 602 -19.59 0.88 3.04
CA VAL A 602 -19.39 1.16 4.47
C VAL A 602 -20.76 1.42 5.09
N ASP A 603 -21.47 0.33 5.40
CA ASP A 603 -22.72 0.41 6.16
C ASP A 603 -22.46 0.66 7.66
N GLN A 604 -23.53 0.72 8.47
CA GLN A 604 -23.42 0.97 9.91
C GLN A 604 -22.62 -0.10 10.66
N ILE A 605 -22.73 -1.37 10.25
CA ILE A 605 -22.04 -2.49 10.91
C ILE A 605 -20.55 -2.42 10.56
N ILE A 606 -20.22 -2.25 9.28
CA ILE A 606 -18.84 -2.06 8.83
C ILE A 606 -18.20 -0.85 9.50
N ALA A 607 -18.92 0.27 9.56
CA ALA A 607 -18.45 1.49 10.20
C ALA A 607 -18.12 1.26 11.68
N LYS A 608 -19.02 0.57 12.42
CA LYS A 608 -18.83 0.20 13.83
C LYS A 608 -17.59 -0.66 14.03
N VAL A 609 -17.46 -1.77 13.28
CA VAL A 609 -16.33 -2.71 13.41
C VAL A 609 -14.99 -2.02 13.10
N ARG A 610 -14.99 -1.06 12.18
CA ARG A 610 -13.78 -0.34 11.77
C ARG A 610 -13.51 0.94 12.57
N HIS A 611 -14.37 1.31 13.52
CA HIS A 611 -14.32 2.60 14.23
C HIS A 611 -14.23 3.78 13.24
N SER A 612 -15.16 3.80 12.28
CA SER A 612 -15.21 4.76 11.18
C SER A 612 -16.63 5.28 10.96
N THR A 613 -16.80 6.18 9.99
CA THR A 613 -18.09 6.83 9.71
C THR A 613 -18.85 6.11 8.59
N PRO A 614 -20.15 5.80 8.77
CA PRO A 614 -20.98 5.22 7.71
C PRO A 614 -20.98 6.06 6.42
N GLY A 615 -20.90 5.39 5.26
CA GLY A 615 -20.95 6.02 3.93
C GLY A 615 -19.64 6.67 3.45
N VAL A 616 -18.63 6.80 4.32
CA VAL A 616 -17.35 7.41 3.97
C VAL A 616 -16.39 6.35 3.41
N GLY A 617 -15.74 6.64 2.29
CA GLY A 617 -14.76 5.72 1.68
C GLY A 617 -13.52 5.55 2.54
N LEU A 618 -13.03 4.31 2.65
CA LEU A 618 -11.84 3.99 3.46
C LEU A 618 -10.69 3.61 2.53
N ILE A 619 -9.73 4.53 2.40
CA ILE A 619 -8.43 4.29 1.75
C ILE A 619 -7.41 4.24 2.88
N SER A 620 -6.74 3.09 3.03
CA SER A 620 -5.68 2.97 4.02
C SER A 620 -4.42 3.68 3.53
N PRO A 621 -3.56 4.18 4.43
CA PRO A 621 -2.23 4.63 4.04
C PRO A 621 -1.47 3.50 3.31
N PRO A 622 -0.64 3.78 2.30
CA PRO A 622 0.26 2.78 1.73
C PRO A 622 1.23 2.18 2.75
N PRO A 623 1.95 2.98 3.57
CA PRO A 623 2.85 2.42 4.57
C PRO A 623 2.12 2.09 5.87
N HIS A 624 2.69 1.18 6.64
CA HIS A 624 2.49 1.18 8.08
C HIS A 624 3.28 2.36 8.66
N HIS A 625 2.61 3.30 9.33
CA HIS A 625 3.32 4.47 9.89
C HIS A 625 4.23 4.13 11.08
N ASP A 626 4.18 2.89 11.57
CA ASP A 626 5.07 2.30 12.57
C ASP A 626 6.04 1.27 11.98
N ILE A 627 6.26 1.28 10.65
CA ILE A 627 7.24 0.46 9.95
C ILE A 627 7.89 1.28 8.83
N TYR A 628 8.97 2.00 9.15
CA TYR A 628 9.79 2.72 8.18
C TYR A 628 11.13 2.03 7.89
N SER A 629 11.41 0.95 8.61
CA SER A 629 12.64 0.18 8.53
C SER A 629 12.43 -1.25 9.06
N ILE A 630 13.48 -2.08 9.00
CA ILE A 630 13.42 -3.45 9.52
C ILE A 630 13.35 -3.49 11.05
N GLU A 631 13.99 -2.56 11.73
CA GLU A 631 13.95 -2.41 13.18
C GLU A 631 12.57 -1.98 13.68
N ASP A 632 11.84 -1.16 12.92
CA ASP A 632 10.45 -0.82 13.22
C ASP A 632 9.51 -2.03 13.05
N LEU A 633 9.75 -2.88 12.04
CA LEU A 633 9.03 -4.14 11.91
C LEU A 633 9.30 -5.04 13.13
N ALA A 634 10.56 -5.14 13.57
CA ALA A 634 10.91 -5.88 14.77
C ALA A 634 10.20 -5.32 16.02
N GLN A 635 10.05 -3.99 16.10
CA GLN A 635 9.30 -3.35 17.17
C GLN A 635 7.80 -3.72 17.13
N LEU A 636 7.14 -3.69 15.96
CA LEU A 636 5.75 -4.10 15.87
C LEU A 636 5.57 -5.60 16.19
N ILE A 637 6.49 -6.48 15.76
CA ILE A 637 6.47 -7.90 16.13
C ILE A 637 6.54 -8.03 17.65
N HIS A 638 7.45 -7.29 18.30
CA HIS A 638 7.58 -7.26 19.75
C HIS A 638 6.31 -6.76 20.45
N ASP A 639 5.67 -5.69 19.95
CA ASP A 639 4.42 -5.16 20.49
C ASP A 639 3.30 -6.20 20.44
N LEU A 640 3.10 -6.83 19.28
CA LEU A 640 2.02 -7.81 19.06
C LEU A 640 2.22 -9.08 19.90
N LYS A 641 3.46 -9.53 20.07
CA LYS A 641 3.80 -10.64 20.98
C LYS A 641 3.61 -10.29 22.44
N ASN A 642 3.90 -9.05 22.84
CA ASN A 642 3.59 -8.59 24.20
C ASN A 642 2.08 -8.61 24.45
N VAL A 643 1.27 -8.16 23.48
CA VAL A 643 -0.19 -8.27 23.59
C VAL A 643 -0.57 -9.74 23.77
N ASN A 644 -0.27 -10.61 22.81
CA ASN A 644 -0.65 -12.02 22.82
C ASN A 644 0.58 -12.93 22.68
N PRO A 645 1.18 -13.37 23.81
CA PRO A 645 2.36 -14.23 23.79
C PRO A 645 2.15 -15.59 23.11
N ASN A 646 0.90 -16.06 23.01
CA ASN A 646 0.57 -17.37 22.44
C ASN A 646 0.39 -17.33 20.92
N ALA A 647 0.13 -16.16 20.33
CA ALA A 647 -0.13 -16.05 18.89
C ALA A 647 1.17 -16.05 18.09
N ARG A 648 1.22 -16.76 16.96
CA ARG A 648 2.33 -16.61 16.00
C ARG A 648 2.27 -15.25 15.32
N ILE A 649 3.41 -14.64 15.00
CA ILE A 649 3.47 -13.41 14.18
C ILE A 649 3.88 -13.75 12.76
N SER A 650 3.04 -13.34 11.83
CA SER A 650 3.12 -13.62 10.40
C SER A 650 3.35 -12.34 9.63
N VAL A 651 4.33 -12.28 8.72
CA VAL A 651 4.56 -11.11 7.87
C VAL A 651 4.19 -11.46 6.44
N LYS A 652 3.20 -10.75 5.90
CA LYS A 652 2.73 -10.94 4.52
C LYS A 652 3.50 -10.03 3.57
N LEU A 653 4.37 -10.63 2.77
CA LEU A 653 5.14 -10.01 1.70
C LEU A 653 4.55 -10.36 0.33
N VAL A 654 4.97 -9.64 -0.70
CA VAL A 654 4.62 -9.93 -2.10
C VAL A 654 5.89 -10.30 -2.85
N SER A 655 5.76 -11.28 -3.74
CA SER A 655 6.83 -11.74 -4.61
C SER A 655 7.33 -10.62 -5.52
N LEU A 656 8.62 -10.34 -5.45
CA LEU A 656 9.41 -9.58 -6.42
C LEU A 656 10.87 -10.06 -6.33
N VAL A 657 11.72 -9.68 -7.28
CA VAL A 657 13.14 -10.03 -7.19
C VAL A 657 13.79 -9.32 -5.98
N GLY A 658 14.49 -10.07 -5.13
CA GLY A 658 15.11 -9.54 -3.90
C GLY A 658 14.28 -9.77 -2.64
N VAL A 659 13.07 -10.33 -2.73
CA VAL A 659 12.22 -10.65 -1.57
C VAL A 659 12.89 -11.62 -0.59
N GLY A 660 13.82 -12.47 -1.05
CA GLY A 660 14.53 -13.41 -0.18
C GLY A 660 15.42 -12.69 0.84
N THR A 661 16.03 -11.57 0.45
CA THR A 661 16.82 -10.73 1.37
C THR A 661 15.92 -10.11 2.45
N ILE A 662 14.73 -9.65 2.05
CA ILE A 662 13.74 -9.07 2.96
C ILE A 662 13.23 -10.15 3.92
N ALA A 663 12.94 -11.36 3.44
CA ALA A 663 12.52 -12.49 4.26
C ALA A 663 13.58 -12.90 5.29
N ALA A 664 14.87 -12.83 4.93
CA ALA A 664 15.96 -13.04 5.90
C ALA A 664 15.97 -11.96 6.99
N GLY A 665 15.72 -10.69 6.63
CA GLY A 665 15.50 -9.61 7.59
C GLY A 665 14.30 -9.88 8.50
N VAL A 666 13.16 -10.29 7.94
CA VAL A 666 11.93 -10.64 8.67
C VAL A 666 12.16 -11.75 9.69
N SER A 667 12.92 -12.80 9.33
CA SER A 667 13.29 -13.85 10.28
C SER A 667 14.20 -13.31 11.40
N LYS A 668 15.18 -12.44 11.08
CA LYS A 668 16.03 -11.78 12.09
C LYS A 668 15.25 -10.81 12.98
N ALA A 669 14.15 -10.24 12.48
CA ALA A 669 13.20 -9.44 13.24
C ALA A 669 12.25 -10.30 14.10
N HIS A 670 12.53 -11.60 14.22
CA HIS A 670 11.83 -12.57 15.06
C HIS A 670 10.43 -12.97 14.57
N ALA A 671 10.04 -12.76 13.31
CA ALA A 671 8.77 -13.27 12.82
C ALA A 671 8.75 -14.82 12.85
N ASP A 672 7.66 -15.41 13.34
CA ASP A 672 7.46 -16.87 13.36
C ASP A 672 7.08 -17.41 11.97
N HIS A 673 6.53 -16.55 11.13
CA HIS A 673 5.96 -16.92 9.85
C HIS A 673 6.14 -15.82 8.80
N VAL A 674 6.40 -16.20 7.55
CA VAL A 674 6.42 -15.31 6.38
C VAL A 674 5.53 -15.87 5.27
N LEU A 675 4.65 -15.03 4.73
CA LEU A 675 3.82 -15.36 3.56
C LEU A 675 4.37 -14.63 2.33
N ILE A 676 4.65 -15.38 1.26
CA ILE A 676 4.97 -14.85 -0.07
C ILE A 676 3.72 -14.92 -0.95
N SER A 677 3.13 -13.76 -1.22
CA SER A 677 1.99 -13.62 -2.13
C SER A 677 2.40 -13.39 -3.57
N GLY A 678 1.85 -14.17 -4.50
CA GLY A 678 2.00 -13.94 -5.94
C GLY A 678 1.07 -12.85 -6.47
N MET A 679 1.46 -12.24 -7.60
CA MET A 679 0.69 -11.20 -8.30
C MET A 679 -0.73 -11.63 -8.69
N ASP A 680 -0.97 -12.94 -8.85
CA ASP A 680 -2.27 -13.53 -9.18
C ASP A 680 -3.29 -13.47 -8.02
N GLY A 681 -2.90 -12.91 -6.87
CA GLY A 681 -3.75 -12.72 -5.70
C GLY A 681 -4.99 -11.88 -6.01
N GLY A 682 -6.13 -12.23 -5.41
CA GLY A 682 -7.39 -11.50 -5.59
C GLY A 682 -7.48 -10.19 -4.79
N THR A 683 -8.37 -9.29 -5.23
CA THR A 683 -8.73 -8.07 -4.48
C THR A 683 -10.21 -7.72 -4.64
N GLY A 684 -10.77 -7.04 -3.64
CA GLY A 684 -12.12 -6.47 -3.71
C GLY A 684 -12.18 -5.17 -4.51
N ALA A 685 -11.14 -4.35 -4.43
CA ALA A 685 -10.98 -3.08 -5.12
C ALA A 685 -9.48 -2.71 -5.22
N SER A 686 -9.03 -2.35 -6.41
CA SER A 686 -7.66 -1.92 -6.69
C SER A 686 -7.59 -1.13 -7.99
N PRO A 687 -6.67 -0.17 -8.15
CA PRO A 687 -6.35 0.35 -9.46
C PRO A 687 -5.98 -0.79 -10.42
N ILE A 688 -6.47 -0.71 -11.66
CA ILE A 688 -6.24 -1.76 -12.65
C ILE A 688 -4.75 -1.88 -12.99
N THR A 689 -4.07 -0.72 -13.07
CA THR A 689 -2.61 -0.64 -13.28
C THR A 689 -1.84 -1.58 -12.34
N SER A 690 -2.21 -1.62 -11.06
CA SER A 690 -1.50 -2.43 -10.05
C SER A 690 -1.84 -3.91 -10.13
N VAL A 691 -3.09 -4.26 -10.43
CA VAL A 691 -3.51 -5.66 -10.61
C VAL A 691 -2.78 -6.33 -11.77
N MET A 692 -2.52 -5.57 -12.84
CA MET A 692 -1.93 -6.10 -14.06
C MET A 692 -0.40 -6.10 -14.03
N HIS A 693 0.21 -5.11 -13.37
CA HIS A 693 1.61 -4.76 -13.62
C HIS A 693 2.52 -4.75 -12.39
N ALA A 694 2.02 -4.94 -11.17
CA ALA A 694 2.86 -4.85 -9.96
C ALA A 694 3.07 -6.21 -9.29
N GLY A 695 4.33 -6.51 -8.93
CA GLY A 695 4.75 -7.78 -8.36
C GLY A 695 4.88 -8.94 -9.37
N SER A 696 5.35 -10.07 -8.86
CA SER A 696 5.75 -11.25 -9.64
C SER A 696 4.96 -12.50 -9.22
N SER A 697 5.07 -13.58 -10.01
CA SER A 697 4.49 -14.88 -9.67
C SER A 697 5.18 -15.47 -8.43
N TRP A 698 4.41 -16.15 -7.56
CA TRP A 698 4.94 -16.64 -6.28
C TRP A 698 6.03 -17.70 -6.45
N GLU A 699 6.09 -18.42 -7.57
CA GLU A 699 7.17 -19.37 -7.84
C GLU A 699 8.56 -18.72 -7.74
N ILE A 700 8.68 -17.48 -8.23
CA ILE A 700 9.93 -16.71 -8.21
C ILE A 700 10.28 -16.37 -6.75
N GLY A 701 9.40 -15.63 -6.07
CA GLY A 701 9.70 -15.14 -4.73
C GLY A 701 9.75 -16.23 -3.67
N LEU A 702 8.98 -17.32 -3.82
CA LEU A 702 9.01 -18.46 -2.89
C LEU A 702 10.34 -19.20 -2.97
N ALA A 703 10.81 -19.50 -4.20
CA ALA A 703 12.10 -20.16 -4.39
C ALA A 703 13.23 -19.28 -3.86
N GLU A 704 13.25 -17.99 -4.20
CA GLU A 704 14.27 -17.05 -3.71
C GLU A 704 14.26 -16.94 -2.17
N THR A 705 13.07 -16.87 -1.57
CA THR A 705 12.90 -16.84 -0.10
C THR A 705 13.45 -18.10 0.54
N HIS A 706 13.07 -19.28 0.05
CA HIS A 706 13.55 -20.55 0.56
C HIS A 706 15.07 -20.66 0.46
N GLN A 707 15.61 -20.42 -0.74
CA GLN A 707 17.03 -20.49 -1.02
C GLN A 707 17.83 -19.55 -0.11
N THR A 708 17.40 -18.29 0.02
CA THR A 708 18.09 -17.28 0.84
C THR A 708 18.06 -17.63 2.32
N LEU A 709 16.92 -18.09 2.85
CA LEU A 709 16.80 -18.49 4.25
C LEU A 709 17.68 -19.71 4.57
N VAL A 710 17.77 -20.69 3.66
CA VAL A 710 18.63 -21.87 3.82
C VAL A 710 20.10 -21.47 3.80
N LEU A 711 20.53 -20.67 2.81
CA LEU A 711 21.91 -20.18 2.69
C LEU A 711 22.36 -19.38 3.92
N ASN A 712 21.43 -18.65 4.55
CA ASN A 712 21.70 -17.87 5.77
C ASN A 712 21.47 -18.64 7.08
N LYS A 713 21.11 -19.94 7.03
CA LYS A 713 20.81 -20.78 8.21
C LYS A 713 19.68 -20.22 9.08
N LEU A 714 18.69 -19.59 8.46
CA LEU A 714 17.51 -19.00 9.11
C LEU A 714 16.23 -19.81 8.87
N ARG A 715 16.23 -20.72 7.89
CA ARG A 715 15.04 -21.45 7.45
C ARG A 715 14.35 -22.27 8.55
N GLY A 716 15.11 -22.76 9.53
CA GLY A 716 14.58 -23.53 10.66
C GLY A 716 13.60 -22.75 11.55
N ARG A 717 13.79 -21.43 11.66
CA ARG A 717 13.10 -20.55 12.63
C ARG A 717 11.76 -20.03 12.18
N ILE A 718 11.50 -20.11 10.87
CA ILE A 718 10.38 -19.41 10.25
C ILE A 718 9.59 -20.35 9.37
N CYS A 719 8.27 -20.37 9.57
CA CYS A 719 7.33 -21.05 8.69
C CYS A 719 7.11 -20.21 7.42
N VAL A 720 7.19 -20.84 6.24
CA VAL A 720 7.01 -20.16 4.95
C VAL A 720 5.68 -20.55 4.33
N GLN A 721 4.82 -19.58 4.01
CA GLN A 721 3.56 -19.81 3.30
C GLN A 721 3.62 -19.22 1.89
N ALA A 722 2.92 -19.85 0.95
CA ALA A 722 2.66 -19.28 -0.37
C ALA A 722 1.15 -19.07 -0.62
N ASP A 723 0.80 -17.97 -1.27
CA ASP A 723 -0.54 -17.74 -1.84
C ASP A 723 -0.47 -17.05 -3.21
N GLY A 724 -1.62 -16.89 -3.87
CA GLY A 724 -1.71 -16.23 -5.18
C GLY A 724 -2.00 -17.23 -6.30
N GLY A 725 -3.28 -17.58 -6.47
CA GLY A 725 -3.69 -18.51 -7.51
C GLY A 725 -3.26 -19.96 -7.28
N ILE A 726 -3.21 -20.43 -6.03
CA ILE A 726 -3.17 -21.88 -5.71
C ILE A 726 -4.60 -22.41 -5.86
N ARG A 727 -4.81 -23.39 -6.74
CA ARG A 727 -6.13 -23.84 -7.22
C ARG A 727 -6.36 -25.35 -7.11
N THR A 728 -5.29 -26.15 -7.14
CA THR A 728 -5.32 -27.62 -7.18
C THR A 728 -4.29 -28.25 -6.23
N GLY A 729 -4.37 -29.56 -5.99
CA GLY A 729 -3.37 -30.29 -5.23
C GLY A 729 -2.00 -30.31 -5.91
N ARG A 730 -1.96 -30.24 -7.26
CA ARG A 730 -0.73 -30.03 -8.02
C ARG A 730 -0.05 -28.70 -7.67
N ASP A 731 -0.79 -27.60 -7.58
CA ASP A 731 -0.23 -26.30 -7.19
C ASP A 731 0.39 -26.37 -5.78
N VAL A 732 -0.29 -27.04 -4.85
CA VAL A 732 0.21 -27.25 -3.47
C VAL A 732 1.49 -28.08 -3.46
N ALA A 733 1.55 -29.16 -4.25
CA ALA A 733 2.76 -29.98 -4.36
C ALA A 733 3.96 -29.17 -4.86
N ILE A 734 3.75 -28.29 -5.86
CA ILE A 734 4.81 -27.43 -6.39
C ILE A 734 5.25 -26.40 -5.36
N ALA A 735 4.31 -25.76 -4.66
CA ALA A 735 4.64 -24.83 -3.58
C ALA A 735 5.46 -25.52 -2.48
N ALA A 736 5.11 -26.75 -2.09
CA ALA A 736 5.87 -27.54 -1.12
C ALA A 736 7.31 -27.76 -1.58
N LEU A 737 7.48 -28.30 -2.80
CA LEU A 737 8.79 -28.63 -3.36
C LEU A 737 9.67 -27.39 -3.57
N LEU A 738 9.08 -26.21 -3.81
CA LEU A 738 9.79 -24.92 -3.87
C LEU A 738 10.08 -24.30 -2.50
N GLY A 739 9.50 -24.82 -1.41
CA GLY A 739 9.91 -24.48 -0.05
C GLY A 739 8.81 -24.03 0.92
N ALA A 740 7.53 -24.04 0.54
CA ALA A 740 6.43 -23.66 1.42
C ALA A 740 6.04 -24.77 2.40
N ASP A 741 5.74 -24.38 3.65
CA ASP A 741 5.18 -25.21 4.72
C ASP A 741 3.63 -25.15 4.75
N GLU A 742 3.06 -24.00 4.41
CA GLU A 742 1.61 -23.71 4.45
C GLU A 742 1.11 -23.07 3.14
N TYR A 743 -0.21 -23.16 2.88
CA TYR A 743 -0.79 -22.84 1.56
C TYR A 743 -2.06 -22.00 1.65
N GLY A 744 -2.05 -20.83 1.02
CA GLY A 744 -3.20 -19.92 0.94
C GLY A 744 -4.09 -20.18 -0.27
N ILE A 745 -5.35 -20.56 -0.02
CA ILE A 745 -6.37 -20.85 -1.05
C ILE A 745 -7.58 -19.95 -0.82
N ALA A 746 -7.68 -18.86 -1.59
CA ALA A 746 -8.70 -17.82 -1.40
C ALA A 746 -9.79 -17.85 -2.49
N THR A 747 -9.44 -17.52 -3.74
CA THR A 747 -10.40 -17.40 -4.84
C THR A 747 -11.14 -18.72 -5.12
N GLY A 748 -10.45 -19.86 -5.06
CA GLY A 748 -11.08 -21.17 -5.16
C GLY A 748 -12.13 -21.42 -4.07
N ALA A 749 -11.85 -20.99 -2.83
CA ALA A 749 -12.80 -21.09 -1.73
C ALA A 749 -14.03 -20.17 -1.90
N LEU A 750 -13.85 -18.97 -2.46
CA LEU A 750 -14.97 -18.10 -2.84
C LEU A 750 -15.80 -18.68 -3.98
N ILE A 751 -15.17 -19.33 -4.97
CA ILE A 751 -15.87 -20.00 -6.06
C ILE A 751 -16.65 -21.20 -5.54
N ALA A 752 -16.07 -22.04 -4.68
CA ALA A 752 -16.77 -23.13 -4.00
C ALA A 752 -17.97 -22.62 -3.17
N SER A 753 -17.85 -21.40 -2.61
CA SER A 753 -18.94 -20.71 -1.91
C SER A 753 -20.01 -20.12 -2.84
N GLY A 754 -19.73 -19.96 -4.15
CA GLY A 754 -20.70 -19.53 -5.17
C GLY A 754 -20.25 -18.41 -6.10
N CYS A 755 -19.00 -17.92 -6.02
CA CYS A 755 -18.52 -16.85 -6.90
C CYS A 755 -18.49 -17.29 -8.36
N ILE A 756 -18.96 -16.41 -9.26
CA ILE A 756 -19.07 -16.64 -10.70
C ILE A 756 -18.09 -15.80 -11.53
N MET A 757 -17.06 -15.22 -10.89
CA MET A 757 -15.99 -14.44 -11.53
C MET A 757 -16.48 -13.23 -12.37
N MET A 758 -17.49 -12.51 -11.89
CA MET A 758 -18.04 -11.34 -12.62
C MET A 758 -17.15 -10.08 -12.55
N ARG A 759 -16.18 -10.03 -11.63
CA ARG A 759 -15.22 -8.92 -11.42
C ARG A 759 -15.84 -7.54 -11.15
N LYS A 760 -16.98 -7.52 -10.44
CA LYS A 760 -17.69 -6.30 -9.99
C LYS A 760 -17.67 -6.11 -8.47
N CYS A 761 -16.65 -6.63 -7.79
CA CYS A 761 -16.59 -6.67 -6.33
C CYS A 761 -16.58 -5.27 -5.69
N HIS A 762 -15.96 -4.31 -6.39
CA HIS A 762 -15.85 -2.91 -6.00
C HIS A 762 -17.17 -2.12 -6.18
N LEU A 763 -18.08 -2.59 -7.03
CA LEU A 763 -19.33 -1.86 -7.35
C LEU A 763 -20.46 -2.12 -6.35
N ASN A 764 -20.28 -3.03 -5.38
CA ASN A 764 -21.33 -3.47 -4.46
C ASN A 764 -22.49 -4.26 -5.14
N THR A 765 -22.37 -4.62 -6.41
CA THR A 765 -23.44 -5.26 -7.19
C THR A 765 -23.23 -6.77 -7.38
N CYS A 766 -22.71 -7.48 -6.37
CA CYS A 766 -22.43 -8.91 -6.49
C CYS A 766 -23.74 -9.71 -6.64
N PRO A 767 -23.96 -10.44 -7.75
CA PRO A 767 -25.25 -11.09 -8.02
C PRO A 767 -25.52 -12.32 -7.13
N VAL A 768 -24.50 -12.82 -6.45
CA VAL A 768 -24.52 -14.05 -5.63
C VAL A 768 -24.27 -13.80 -4.14
N GLY A 769 -24.34 -12.54 -3.70
CA GLY A 769 -24.27 -12.18 -2.27
C GLY A 769 -22.90 -12.36 -1.61
N ILE A 770 -21.80 -12.46 -2.39
CA ILE A 770 -20.44 -12.63 -1.84
C ILE A 770 -19.74 -11.29 -1.60
N ALA A 771 -19.55 -10.46 -2.62
CA ALA A 771 -18.77 -9.23 -2.54
C ALA A 771 -19.66 -7.99 -2.51
N THR A 772 -20.61 -7.95 -1.58
CA THR A 772 -21.63 -6.90 -1.45
C THR A 772 -22.08 -6.73 -0.01
N GLN A 773 -22.41 -5.50 0.37
CA GLN A 773 -23.09 -5.13 1.61
C GLN A 773 -24.56 -4.78 1.39
N ASP A 774 -25.05 -4.82 0.14
CA ASP A 774 -26.48 -4.65 -0.15
C ASP A 774 -27.29 -5.79 0.48
N PRO A 775 -28.26 -5.51 1.36
CA PRO A 775 -29.04 -6.54 2.05
C PRO A 775 -29.84 -7.46 1.11
N GLU A 776 -30.37 -6.95 -0.01
CA GLU A 776 -31.13 -7.74 -0.97
C GLU A 776 -30.23 -8.66 -1.80
N LEU A 777 -29.02 -8.20 -2.12
CA LEU A 777 -28.04 -9.04 -2.79
C LEU A 777 -27.43 -10.08 -1.84
N ARG A 778 -27.23 -9.75 -0.56
CA ARG A 778 -26.74 -10.69 0.47
C ARG A 778 -27.68 -11.88 0.67
N LYS A 779 -29.00 -11.69 0.61
CA LYS A 779 -30.01 -12.79 0.64
C LYS A 779 -29.81 -13.85 -0.46
N LYS A 780 -29.10 -13.52 -1.54
CA LYS A 780 -28.78 -14.43 -2.65
C LYS A 780 -27.59 -15.34 -2.36
N PHE A 781 -26.87 -15.15 -1.24
CA PHE A 781 -25.81 -16.06 -0.83
C PHE A 781 -26.37 -17.45 -0.54
N LYS A 782 -25.82 -18.49 -1.19
CA LYS A 782 -26.20 -19.90 -1.04
C LYS A 782 -25.02 -20.81 -0.69
N GLY A 783 -23.86 -20.22 -0.39
CA GLY A 783 -22.68 -20.98 0.05
C GLY A 783 -22.95 -21.65 1.40
N LYS A 784 -22.31 -22.80 1.61
CA LYS A 784 -22.33 -23.50 2.90
C LYS A 784 -20.92 -23.91 3.29
N PRO A 785 -20.61 -24.06 4.60
CA PRO A 785 -19.26 -24.42 5.02
C PRO A 785 -18.80 -25.74 4.42
N GLU A 786 -19.72 -26.70 4.21
CA GLU A 786 -19.43 -28.00 3.64
C GLU A 786 -18.85 -27.90 2.22
N HIS A 787 -19.25 -26.92 1.41
CA HIS A 787 -18.72 -26.76 0.06
C HIS A 787 -17.21 -26.43 0.09
N VAL A 788 -16.80 -25.58 1.03
CA VAL A 788 -15.41 -25.20 1.21
C VAL A 788 -14.61 -26.37 1.79
N VAL A 789 -15.16 -27.06 2.80
CA VAL A 789 -14.56 -28.28 3.37
C VAL A 789 -14.30 -29.30 2.27
N ASN A 790 -15.32 -29.65 1.46
CA ASN A 790 -15.18 -30.62 0.38
C ASN A 790 -14.05 -30.25 -0.59
N TYR A 791 -14.02 -28.98 -1.03
CA TYR A 791 -12.97 -28.50 -1.93
C TYR A 791 -11.56 -28.64 -1.33
N MET A 792 -11.38 -28.26 -0.06
CA MET A 792 -10.08 -28.38 0.62
C MET A 792 -9.64 -29.84 0.75
N PHE A 793 -10.58 -30.75 1.07
CA PHE A 793 -10.28 -32.19 1.11
C PHE A 793 -9.94 -32.77 -0.27
N PHE A 794 -10.59 -32.31 -1.35
CA PHE A 794 -10.23 -32.73 -2.70
C PHE A 794 -8.82 -32.30 -3.10
N VAL A 795 -8.44 -31.06 -2.78
CA VAL A 795 -7.08 -30.55 -2.99
C VAL A 795 -6.05 -31.38 -2.21
N ALA A 796 -6.33 -31.66 -0.94
CA ALA A 796 -5.46 -32.48 -0.11
C ALA A 796 -5.34 -33.93 -0.62
N GLU A 797 -6.42 -34.52 -1.13
CA GLU A 797 -6.38 -35.89 -1.65
C GLU A 797 -5.66 -35.99 -2.99
N GLU A 798 -5.79 -34.98 -3.86
CA GLU A 798 -4.96 -34.85 -5.05
C GLU A 798 -3.47 -34.77 -4.68
N LEU A 799 -3.12 -33.96 -3.65
CA LEU A 799 -1.75 -33.87 -3.15
C LEU A 799 -1.25 -35.23 -2.64
N ARG A 800 -2.05 -35.98 -1.87
CA ARG A 800 -1.67 -37.32 -1.37
C ARG A 800 -1.36 -38.28 -2.50
N LYS A 801 -2.13 -38.25 -3.59
CA LYS A 801 -1.86 -39.06 -4.79
C LYS A 801 -0.51 -38.69 -5.42
N ILE A 802 -0.13 -37.41 -5.43
CA ILE A 802 1.16 -36.94 -5.95
C ILE A 802 2.30 -37.37 -5.02
N MET A 803 2.16 -37.17 -3.71
CA MET A 803 3.11 -37.61 -2.68
C MET A 803 3.41 -39.11 -2.78
N ALA A 804 2.36 -39.93 -2.89
CA ALA A 804 2.49 -41.38 -3.02
C ALA A 804 3.30 -41.77 -4.27
N LYS A 805 3.09 -41.09 -5.40
CA LYS A 805 3.84 -41.32 -6.65
C LYS A 805 5.29 -40.87 -6.56
N LEU A 806 5.58 -39.79 -5.82
CA LEU A 806 6.94 -39.31 -5.55
C LEU A 806 7.66 -40.11 -4.45
N GLY A 807 6.96 -41.00 -3.74
CA GLY A 807 7.52 -41.81 -2.66
C GLY A 807 7.64 -41.12 -1.30
N LEU A 808 6.91 -40.02 -1.10
CA LEU A 808 6.98 -39.15 0.08
C LEU A 808 5.78 -39.38 1.01
N ARG A 809 6.01 -39.44 2.33
CA ARG A 809 4.99 -39.75 3.35
C ARG A 809 4.40 -38.51 3.99
N THR A 810 5.22 -37.48 4.18
CA THR A 810 4.85 -36.26 4.90
C THR A 810 5.17 -35.02 4.07
N ILE A 811 4.61 -33.86 4.43
CA ILE A 811 4.88 -32.60 3.73
C ILE A 811 6.30 -32.14 3.99
N GLU A 812 6.82 -32.38 5.19
CA GLU A 812 8.19 -32.05 5.62
C GLU A 812 9.22 -32.75 4.72
N GLU A 813 8.95 -33.97 4.27
CA GLU A 813 9.79 -34.68 3.28
C GLU A 813 9.77 -34.03 1.89
N MET A 814 8.74 -33.23 1.57
CA MET A 814 8.64 -32.47 0.31
C MET A 814 9.33 -31.10 0.37
N VAL A 815 9.30 -30.41 1.51
CA VAL A 815 9.67 -28.99 1.59
C VAL A 815 11.09 -28.75 1.06
N GLY A 816 11.21 -27.93 0.01
CA GLY A 816 12.51 -27.58 -0.59
C GLY A 816 13.16 -28.67 -1.45
N ARG A 817 12.45 -29.75 -1.77
CA ARG A 817 12.91 -30.79 -2.70
C ARG A 817 12.69 -30.40 -4.16
N SER A 818 13.25 -29.26 -4.56
CA SER A 818 13.18 -28.77 -5.95
C SER A 818 13.81 -29.77 -6.94
N ASP A 819 14.69 -30.66 -6.47
CA ASP A 819 15.25 -31.78 -7.23
C ASP A 819 14.21 -32.80 -7.75
N LEU A 820 12.99 -32.79 -7.21
CA LEU A 820 11.88 -33.63 -7.68
C LEU A 820 11.02 -32.96 -8.76
N ILE A 821 11.38 -31.73 -9.14
CA ILE A 821 10.76 -30.98 -10.24
C ILE A 821 11.81 -30.77 -11.32
N LYS A 822 11.40 -30.95 -12.57
CA LYS A 822 12.16 -30.56 -13.75
C LYS A 822 11.33 -29.68 -14.66
N MET A 823 11.99 -28.94 -15.53
CA MET A 823 11.33 -28.26 -16.63
C MET A 823 10.79 -29.29 -17.63
N SER A 824 9.58 -29.06 -18.14
CA SER A 824 8.94 -29.91 -19.15
C SER A 824 9.77 -29.95 -20.43
N GLY A 825 9.94 -31.14 -21.00
CA GLY A 825 10.70 -31.33 -22.24
C GLY A 825 9.93 -30.98 -23.52
N ASP A 826 8.59 -30.90 -23.45
CA ASP A 826 7.70 -30.78 -24.61
C ASP A 826 7.19 -29.34 -24.84
N ILE A 827 8.08 -28.35 -24.80
CA ILE A 827 7.71 -26.93 -25.01
C ILE A 827 7.75 -26.58 -26.50
N ASN A 828 6.60 -26.70 -27.15
CA ASN A 828 6.44 -26.35 -28.57
C ASN A 828 6.05 -24.88 -28.83
N HIS A 829 5.82 -24.09 -27.77
CA HIS A 829 5.41 -22.68 -27.89
C HIS A 829 6.56 -21.76 -28.31
N TRP A 830 6.35 -20.95 -29.35
CA TRP A 830 7.42 -20.22 -30.03
C TRP A 830 8.16 -19.19 -29.17
N LYS A 831 7.50 -18.54 -28.20
CA LYS A 831 8.15 -17.65 -27.21
C LYS A 831 8.75 -18.38 -26.02
N ALA A 832 8.23 -19.57 -25.68
CA ALA A 832 8.61 -20.26 -24.45
C ALA A 832 9.87 -21.14 -24.63
N LYS A 833 10.39 -21.28 -25.85
CA LYS A 833 11.57 -22.11 -26.14
C LYS A 833 12.85 -21.63 -25.45
N GLY A 834 12.98 -20.31 -25.24
CA GLY A 834 14.13 -19.70 -24.57
C GLY A 834 13.99 -19.58 -23.05
N ILE A 835 12.90 -20.09 -22.46
CA ILE A 835 12.71 -20.00 -21.01
C ILE A 835 13.75 -20.86 -20.29
N ASP A 836 14.39 -20.28 -19.28
CA ASP A 836 15.23 -21.00 -18.33
C ASP A 836 14.69 -20.82 -16.91
N LEU A 837 14.44 -21.94 -16.22
CA LEU A 837 13.93 -22.01 -14.85
C LEU A 837 15.01 -22.51 -13.87
N SER A 838 16.27 -22.64 -14.29
CA SER A 838 17.39 -23.12 -13.48
C SER A 838 17.56 -22.35 -12.16
N ARG A 839 17.41 -21.02 -12.20
CA ARG A 839 17.46 -20.15 -11.01
C ARG A 839 16.38 -20.48 -9.98
N ILE A 840 15.17 -20.80 -10.43
CA ILE A 840 14.04 -21.15 -9.56
C ILE A 840 14.20 -22.56 -9.00
N LEU A 841 14.68 -23.50 -9.82
CA LEU A 841 14.85 -24.90 -9.40
C LEU A 841 16.16 -25.16 -8.63
N TYR A 842 17.03 -24.16 -8.53
CA TYR A 842 18.28 -24.26 -7.79
C TYR A 842 18.04 -24.69 -6.35
N LYS A 843 18.78 -25.72 -5.94
CA LYS A 843 18.79 -26.24 -4.57
C LYS A 843 20.14 -25.93 -3.92
N PRO A 844 20.19 -25.14 -2.83
CA PRO A 844 21.43 -24.88 -2.13
C PRO A 844 22.07 -26.17 -1.57
N GLU A 845 23.36 -26.35 -1.80
CA GLU A 845 24.15 -27.43 -1.19
C GLU A 845 24.61 -27.00 0.21
N MET A 846 24.01 -27.58 1.25
CA MET A 846 24.31 -27.28 2.66
C MET A 846 24.61 -28.56 3.43
N ASP A 847 25.27 -28.41 4.59
CA ASP A 847 25.48 -29.52 5.54
C ASP A 847 24.15 -30.08 6.05
N ALA A 848 24.08 -31.38 6.36
CA ALA A 848 22.87 -32.05 6.82
C ALA A 848 22.30 -31.49 8.15
N SER A 849 23.10 -30.75 8.93
CA SER A 849 22.65 -30.04 10.13
C SER A 849 21.84 -28.77 9.83
N VAL A 850 21.88 -28.25 8.60
CA VAL A 850 21.16 -27.04 8.23
C VAL A 850 19.71 -27.39 7.91
N ALA A 851 18.77 -26.81 8.66
CA ALA A 851 17.36 -27.01 8.44
C ALA A 851 16.91 -26.45 7.08
N THR A 852 16.14 -27.25 6.34
CA THR A 852 15.52 -26.87 5.05
C THR A 852 14.03 -26.53 5.19
N HIS A 853 13.44 -26.79 6.35
CA HIS A 853 12.06 -26.47 6.69
C HIS A 853 11.97 -26.00 8.14
N HIS A 854 10.80 -25.53 8.54
CA HIS A 854 10.57 -25.01 9.89
C HIS A 854 10.61 -26.13 10.94
N VAL A 855 11.50 -26.00 11.92
CA VAL A 855 11.75 -27.02 12.97
C VAL A 855 12.00 -26.44 14.37
N GLU A 856 12.16 -25.12 14.51
CA GLU A 856 12.44 -24.45 15.78
C GLU A 856 11.53 -23.23 15.99
N GLU A 857 11.22 -22.92 17.25
CA GLU A 857 10.46 -21.74 17.62
C GLU A 857 11.39 -20.53 17.80
N GLN A 858 10.86 -19.33 17.53
CA GLN A 858 11.57 -18.07 17.75
C GLN A 858 11.59 -17.70 19.24
N ASP A 859 12.76 -17.30 19.76
CA ASP A 859 12.85 -16.56 21.02
C ASP A 859 12.51 -15.08 20.76
N HIS A 860 11.47 -14.58 21.45
CA HIS A 860 10.98 -13.21 21.33
C HIS A 860 11.47 -12.28 22.46
N GLY A 861 12.28 -12.81 23.39
CA GLY A 861 12.85 -12.05 24.50
C GLY A 861 11.83 -11.54 25.52
N LEU A 862 10.63 -12.13 25.56
CA LEU A 862 9.51 -11.68 26.39
C LEU A 862 9.78 -11.84 27.89
N ASP A 863 10.64 -12.78 28.30
CA ASP A 863 10.98 -13.02 29.71
C ASP A 863 11.57 -11.79 30.41
N ASN A 864 12.15 -10.87 29.64
CA ASN A 864 12.74 -9.62 30.15
C ASN A 864 11.73 -8.46 30.23
N ALA A 865 10.47 -8.67 29.82
CA ALA A 865 9.46 -7.62 29.83
C ALA A 865 9.12 -7.18 31.27
N LEU A 866 9.18 -5.87 31.51
CA LEU A 866 8.86 -5.28 32.82
C LEU A 866 7.40 -5.55 33.23
N ASP A 867 6.52 -5.78 32.24
CA ASP A 867 5.12 -6.14 32.43
C ASP A 867 4.89 -7.40 33.28
N HIS A 868 5.83 -8.35 33.33
CA HIS A 868 5.71 -9.48 34.26
C HIS A 868 5.58 -9.01 35.72
N THR A 869 6.29 -7.95 36.07
CA THR A 869 6.20 -7.33 37.39
C THR A 869 4.88 -6.58 37.56
N LEU A 870 4.41 -5.87 36.53
CA LEU A 870 3.13 -5.15 36.56
C LEU A 870 1.96 -6.10 36.73
N ILE A 871 1.94 -7.21 35.99
CA ILE A 871 0.91 -8.26 36.08
C ILE A 871 0.88 -8.85 37.49
N LYS A 872 2.04 -9.20 38.05
CA LYS A 872 2.14 -9.75 39.41
C LYS A 872 1.56 -8.80 40.45
N GLN A 873 1.84 -7.50 40.35
CA GLN A 873 1.32 -6.49 41.27
C GLN A 873 -0.17 -6.19 41.04
N SER A 874 -0.66 -6.36 39.81
CA SER A 874 -2.05 -6.11 39.41
C SER A 874 -3.01 -7.26 39.72
N GLN A 875 -2.52 -8.39 40.27
CA GLN A 875 -3.34 -9.56 40.57
C GLN A 875 -4.62 -9.25 41.39
N PRO A 876 -4.62 -8.36 42.41
CA PRO A 876 -5.84 -8.01 43.14
C PRO A 876 -6.93 -7.37 42.25
N ALA A 877 -6.54 -6.56 41.27
CA ALA A 877 -7.44 -5.97 40.28
C ALA A 877 -7.98 -7.04 39.34
N LEU A 878 -7.09 -7.91 38.83
CA LEU A 878 -7.45 -8.98 37.90
C LEU A 878 -8.37 -10.03 38.52
N GLU A 879 -8.22 -10.36 39.81
CA GLU A 879 -9.02 -11.40 40.47
C GLU A 879 -10.32 -10.87 41.08
N SER A 880 -10.27 -9.70 41.72
CA SER A 880 -11.35 -9.20 42.57
C SER A 880 -11.84 -7.79 42.23
N GLY A 881 -11.30 -7.17 41.17
CA GLY A 881 -11.68 -5.82 40.75
C GLY A 881 -11.25 -4.71 41.73
N LYS A 882 -10.31 -4.99 42.64
CA LYS A 882 -9.80 -4.00 43.59
C LYS A 882 -8.80 -3.07 42.92
N SER A 883 -8.89 -1.77 43.19
CA SER A 883 -7.93 -0.80 42.68
C SER A 883 -6.50 -1.06 43.19
N VAL A 884 -5.52 -0.92 42.31
CA VAL A 884 -4.10 -1.12 42.58
C VAL A 884 -3.31 0.11 42.10
N SER A 885 -2.34 0.55 42.88
CA SER A 885 -1.36 1.57 42.48
C SER A 885 0.05 0.99 42.50
N ILE A 886 0.80 1.22 41.42
CA ILE A 886 2.15 0.70 41.19
C ILE A 886 3.08 1.88 40.96
N ASN A 887 4.25 1.89 41.61
CA ASN A 887 5.32 2.84 41.32
C ASN A 887 6.54 2.08 40.79
N THR A 888 7.10 2.51 39.66
CA THR A 888 8.25 1.85 39.03
C THR A 888 9.20 2.83 38.34
N LYS A 889 10.45 2.42 38.17
CA LYS A 889 11.38 3.09 37.25
C LYS A 889 11.21 2.53 35.84
N ILE A 890 11.47 3.36 34.84
CA ILE A 890 11.47 2.99 33.43
C ILE A 890 12.70 3.60 32.72
N THR A 891 13.20 2.90 31.71
CA THR A 891 14.32 3.30 30.86
C THR A 891 13.98 2.99 29.39
N ASN A 892 14.74 3.55 28.45
CA ASN A 892 14.43 3.43 27.02
C ASN A 892 14.44 1.97 26.50
N ILE A 893 15.16 1.06 27.18
CA ILE A 893 15.15 -0.37 26.87
C ILE A 893 13.82 -1.07 27.21
N ASN A 894 12.98 -0.45 28.05
CA ASN A 894 11.67 -0.98 28.44
C ASN A 894 10.62 -0.58 27.38
N ARG A 895 10.51 -1.43 26.35
CA ARG A 895 9.59 -1.26 25.21
C ARG A 895 8.25 -1.94 25.48
N ALA A 896 7.19 -1.51 24.78
CA ALA A 896 5.82 -2.06 24.91
C ALA A 896 5.31 -2.12 26.37
N PHE A 897 5.68 -1.11 27.17
CA PHE A 897 5.35 -1.08 28.60
C PHE A 897 3.83 -0.93 28.83
N GLY A 898 3.24 -1.84 29.61
CA GLY A 898 1.81 -1.94 29.90
C GLY A 898 1.01 -2.77 28.88
N THR A 899 1.62 -3.17 27.77
CA THR A 899 0.95 -3.88 26.68
C THR A 899 0.58 -5.32 27.04
N MET A 900 1.48 -6.06 27.70
CA MET A 900 1.20 -7.45 28.10
C MET A 900 0.19 -7.51 29.24
N LEU A 901 0.23 -6.55 30.17
CA LEU A 901 -0.82 -6.39 31.17
C LEU A 901 -2.19 -6.15 30.51
N SER A 902 -2.24 -5.31 29.48
CA SER A 902 -3.47 -5.02 28.73
C SER A 902 -4.02 -6.26 28.03
N GLY A 903 -3.14 -7.07 27.43
CA GLY A 903 -3.51 -8.37 26.88
C GLY A 903 -4.16 -9.28 27.92
N LYS A 904 -3.62 -9.32 29.16
CA LYS A 904 -4.23 -10.09 30.26
C LYS A 904 -5.60 -9.57 30.67
N VAL A 905 -5.78 -8.25 30.76
CA VAL A 905 -7.10 -7.64 31.04
C VAL A 905 -8.09 -8.02 29.95
N ALA A 906 -7.74 -7.83 28.68
CA ALA A 906 -8.61 -8.13 27.55
C ALA A 906 -8.98 -9.62 27.46
N SER A 907 -8.03 -10.52 27.77
CA SER A 907 -8.29 -11.98 27.75
C SER A 907 -9.37 -12.41 28.74
N LYS A 908 -9.55 -11.64 29.83
CA LYS A 908 -10.48 -11.98 30.91
C LYS A 908 -11.78 -11.17 30.86
N PHE A 909 -11.70 -9.91 30.44
CA PHE A 909 -12.81 -8.95 30.52
C PHE A 909 -13.28 -8.43 29.16
N GLY A 910 -12.65 -8.88 28.06
CA GLY A 910 -12.92 -8.38 26.72
C GLY A 910 -12.62 -6.88 26.57
N GLN A 911 -13.21 -6.24 25.56
CA GLN A 911 -13.03 -4.80 25.32
C GLN A 911 -13.59 -3.91 26.45
N GLN A 912 -14.57 -4.40 27.23
CA GLN A 912 -15.13 -3.66 28.35
C GLN A 912 -14.06 -3.34 29.42
N GLY A 913 -13.07 -4.22 29.57
CA GLY A 913 -11.96 -4.03 30.49
C GLY A 913 -12.38 -3.98 31.96
N LEU A 914 -11.62 -3.23 32.76
CA LEU A 914 -11.89 -3.00 34.18
C LEU A 914 -12.60 -1.65 34.38
N ALA A 915 -13.10 -1.41 35.59
CA ALA A 915 -13.56 -0.08 35.96
C ALA A 915 -12.40 0.93 35.83
N GLU A 916 -12.73 2.18 35.50
CA GLU A 916 -11.75 3.24 35.29
C GLU A 916 -10.78 3.38 36.49
N ASN A 917 -9.49 3.58 36.22
CA ASN A 917 -8.42 3.69 37.22
C ASN A 917 -8.31 2.48 38.20
N SER A 918 -8.75 1.29 37.78
CA SER A 918 -8.53 0.07 38.57
C SER A 918 -7.05 -0.28 38.72
N ILE A 919 -6.20 0.04 37.74
CA ILE A 919 -4.75 -0.12 37.82
C ILE A 919 -4.09 1.20 37.44
N HIS A 920 -3.43 1.85 38.39
CA HIS A 920 -2.71 3.09 38.17
C HIS A 920 -1.20 2.86 38.34
N ILE A 921 -0.45 3.08 37.26
CA ILE A 921 0.99 2.84 37.19
C ILE A 921 1.69 4.20 37.07
N LYS A 922 2.45 4.57 38.09
CA LYS A 922 3.33 5.74 38.07
C LYS A 922 4.76 5.31 37.73
N ALA A 923 5.24 5.72 36.56
CA ALA A 923 6.57 5.42 36.03
C ALA A 923 7.47 6.66 36.07
N HIS A 924 8.75 6.46 36.37
CA HIS A 924 9.76 7.52 36.43
C HIS A 924 10.95 7.22 35.51
N GLY A 925 11.28 8.13 34.59
CA GLY A 925 12.40 8.02 33.65
C GLY A 925 11.99 8.15 32.17
N SER A 926 12.83 7.66 31.26
CA SER A 926 12.54 7.70 29.82
C SER A 926 11.93 6.39 29.35
N ALA A 927 10.73 6.39 28.77
CA ALA A 927 10.11 5.19 28.23
C ALA A 927 10.65 4.82 26.84
N GLY A 928 10.79 3.52 26.58
CA GLY A 928 11.10 3.01 25.25
C GLY A 928 9.96 3.17 24.26
N GLN A 929 10.17 2.62 23.07
CA GLN A 929 9.16 2.56 22.01
C GLN A 929 7.86 1.89 22.49
N SER A 930 6.71 2.36 21.99
CA SER A 930 5.40 1.74 22.21
C SER A 930 4.89 1.75 23.66
N LEU A 931 5.19 2.82 24.42
CA LEU A 931 4.62 3.02 25.76
C LEU A 931 3.08 2.96 25.72
N GLY A 932 2.48 2.05 26.47
CA GLY A 932 1.03 1.90 26.54
C GLY A 932 0.40 1.45 25.22
N ALA A 933 1.12 0.73 24.36
CA ALA A 933 0.51 0.17 23.15
C ALA A 933 -0.64 -0.78 23.51
N PHE A 934 -1.78 -0.62 22.86
CA PHE A 934 -3.02 -1.37 23.07
C PHE A 934 -3.53 -1.34 24.52
N LEU A 935 -3.30 -0.22 25.23
CA LEU A 935 -3.69 -0.09 26.65
C LEU A 935 -5.19 -0.30 26.84
N ALA A 936 -5.55 -1.27 27.67
CA ALA A 936 -6.93 -1.65 27.94
C ALA A 936 -7.63 -0.69 28.91
N ASN A 937 -8.96 -0.60 28.80
CA ASN A 937 -9.79 0.17 29.73
C ASN A 937 -9.58 -0.27 31.19
N GLY A 938 -9.49 0.72 32.08
CA GLY A 938 -9.22 0.57 33.51
C GLY A 938 -7.74 0.61 33.90
N ILE A 939 -6.83 0.74 32.94
CA ILE A 939 -5.40 0.95 33.18
C ILE A 939 -5.02 2.40 32.90
N THR A 940 -4.30 3.02 33.83
CA THR A 940 -3.75 4.37 33.71
C THR A 940 -2.23 4.32 33.87
N ILE A 941 -1.50 4.84 32.89
CA ILE A 941 -0.05 5.03 32.95
C ILE A 941 0.24 6.53 33.14
N GLU A 942 0.92 6.86 34.21
CA GLU A 942 1.41 8.21 34.51
C GLU A 942 2.95 8.19 34.45
N LEU A 943 3.52 8.91 33.49
CA LEU A 943 4.95 9.00 33.25
C LEU A 943 5.47 10.38 33.67
N GLU A 944 6.31 10.39 34.70
CA GLU A 944 7.15 11.55 35.06
C GLU A 944 8.51 11.39 34.38
N GLY A 945 8.70 12.06 33.24
CA GLY A 945 9.82 11.83 32.34
C GLY A 945 9.50 12.16 30.88
N ASP A 946 10.00 11.36 29.94
CA ASP A 946 9.76 11.48 28.50
C ASP A 946 9.63 10.10 27.83
N SER A 947 9.16 10.04 26.59
CA SER A 947 8.98 8.79 25.86
C SER A 947 9.44 8.90 24.40
N ASN A 948 9.85 7.75 23.85
CA ASN A 948 10.14 7.59 22.42
C ASN A 948 8.84 7.48 21.59
N ASP A 949 8.93 6.95 20.36
CA ASP A 949 7.82 6.88 19.41
C ASP A 949 6.72 5.90 19.83
N TYR A 950 5.57 5.98 19.14
CA TYR A 950 4.45 5.04 19.25
C TYR A 950 3.71 5.03 20.59
N VAL A 951 3.79 6.09 21.39
CA VAL A 951 3.02 6.22 22.64
C VAL A 951 1.53 6.04 22.38
N GLY A 952 0.87 5.14 23.11
CA GLY A 952 -0.56 4.85 22.97
C GLY A 952 -0.94 4.28 21.60
N LYS A 953 -0.01 3.65 20.88
CA LYS A 953 -0.29 2.92 19.64
C LYS A 953 -1.44 1.93 19.84
N GLY A 954 -2.51 2.04 19.05
CA GLY A 954 -3.70 1.19 19.17
C GLY A 954 -4.43 1.31 20.52
N LEU A 955 -4.34 2.46 21.22
CA LEU A 955 -4.99 2.70 22.51
C LEU A 955 -6.45 2.18 22.50
N SER A 956 -6.78 1.35 23.49
CA SER A 956 -8.02 0.58 23.54
C SER A 956 -8.83 0.88 24.83
N GLY A 957 -8.86 2.14 25.23
CA GLY A 957 -9.64 2.64 26.38
C GLY A 957 -8.83 2.98 27.63
N GLY A 958 -7.53 2.67 27.66
CA GLY A 958 -6.66 3.07 28.78
C GLY A 958 -6.28 4.56 28.75
N ASN A 959 -5.72 5.06 29.85
CA ASN A 959 -5.30 6.45 29.99
C ASN A 959 -3.77 6.59 30.04
N ILE A 960 -3.21 7.58 29.34
CA ILE A 960 -1.77 7.87 29.36
C ILE A 960 -1.53 9.34 29.69
N ILE A 961 -0.74 9.58 30.72
CA ILE A 961 -0.35 10.91 31.17
C ILE A 961 1.18 10.98 31.10
N ALA A 962 1.74 12.01 30.46
CA ALA A 962 3.18 12.24 30.44
C ALA A 962 3.52 13.71 30.71
N TYR A 963 4.45 13.96 31.62
CA TYR A 963 4.91 15.29 31.98
C TYR A 963 6.39 15.27 32.41
N PRO A 964 7.12 16.38 32.22
CA PRO A 964 8.52 16.46 32.60
C PRO A 964 8.70 16.40 34.13
N PRO A 965 9.81 15.85 34.64
CA PRO A 965 10.10 15.80 36.06
C PRO A 965 10.05 17.18 36.73
N LYS A 966 9.62 17.24 38.00
CA LYS A 966 9.38 18.52 38.69
C LYS A 966 10.60 19.44 38.81
N ASN A 967 11.82 18.88 38.75
CA ASN A 967 13.10 19.59 38.78
C ASN A 967 13.60 20.04 37.39
N SER A 968 12.84 19.82 36.31
CA SER A 968 13.22 20.25 34.96
C SER A 968 13.20 21.79 34.85
N ASN A 969 14.25 22.36 34.27
CA ASN A 969 14.41 23.83 34.15
C ASN A 969 13.92 24.40 32.81
N PHE A 970 13.65 23.56 31.81
CA PHE A 970 13.14 23.97 30.50
C PHE A 970 11.63 24.24 30.50
N ILE A 971 11.16 24.98 29.49
CA ILE A 971 9.74 25.27 29.26
C ILE A 971 9.11 24.08 28.52
N ALA A 972 8.10 23.44 29.10
CA ALA A 972 7.56 22.18 28.59
C ALA A 972 6.96 22.33 27.18
N GLU A 973 6.20 23.40 26.95
CA GLU A 973 5.55 23.69 25.66
C GLU A 973 6.51 23.99 24.50
N ASP A 974 7.81 24.22 24.78
CA ASP A 974 8.86 24.43 23.79
C ASP A 974 9.75 23.18 23.59
N ASN A 975 9.44 22.07 24.26
CA ASN A 975 10.30 20.90 24.34
C ASN A 975 9.56 19.59 24.10
N MET A 976 10.28 18.62 23.55
CA MET A 976 9.76 17.29 23.26
C MET A 976 9.42 16.53 24.55
N ILE A 977 8.24 15.88 24.56
CA ILE A 977 7.82 14.97 25.63
C ILE A 977 7.59 13.54 25.13
N ILE A 978 7.10 13.39 23.89
CA ILE A 978 6.84 12.09 23.26
C ILE A 978 7.29 12.10 21.80
N GLY A 979 7.70 10.94 21.28
CA GLY A 979 8.17 10.78 19.90
C GLY A 979 7.06 10.87 18.83
N ASN A 980 7.37 10.32 17.65
CA ASN A 980 6.52 10.30 16.47
C ASN A 980 5.40 9.26 16.58
N VAL A 981 4.37 9.40 15.74
CA VAL A 981 3.36 8.36 15.47
C VAL A 981 2.62 7.92 16.76
N ALA A 982 2.53 8.81 17.74
CA ALA A 982 1.74 8.58 18.93
C ALA A 982 0.25 8.46 18.58
N LEU A 983 -0.46 7.58 19.28
CA LEU A 983 -1.89 7.27 19.10
C LEU A 983 -2.23 6.65 17.74
N TYR A 984 -1.26 6.01 17.08
CA TYR A 984 -1.50 5.37 15.79
C TYR A 984 -2.60 4.30 15.87
N GLY A 985 -3.72 4.54 15.19
CA GLY A 985 -4.84 3.60 15.16
C GLY A 985 -5.58 3.45 16.49
N ALA A 986 -5.42 4.40 17.41
CA ALA A 986 -6.14 4.42 18.69
C ALA A 986 -7.66 4.42 18.47
N ILE A 987 -8.40 3.65 19.27
CA ILE A 987 -9.85 3.48 19.12
C ILE A 987 -10.65 4.11 20.26
N ASP A 988 -10.03 4.26 21.43
CA ASP A 988 -10.65 4.77 22.65
C ASP A 988 -9.56 5.07 23.70
N GLY A 989 -9.89 5.86 24.73
CA GLY A 989 -9.01 6.23 25.84
C GLY A 989 -8.60 7.71 25.84
N GLU A 990 -8.06 8.18 26.98
CA GLU A 990 -7.65 9.58 27.16
C GLU A 990 -6.14 9.75 27.34
N CYS A 991 -5.58 10.81 26.75
CA CYS A 991 -4.16 11.11 26.82
C CYS A 991 -3.87 12.57 27.14
N TYR A 992 -2.92 12.82 28.05
CA TYR A 992 -2.56 14.17 28.49
C TYR A 992 -1.04 14.34 28.48
N PHE A 993 -0.53 15.12 27.53
CA PHE A 993 0.90 15.27 27.25
C PHE A 993 1.38 16.70 27.46
N ARG A 994 2.13 16.93 28.54
CA ARG A 994 2.69 18.25 28.86
C ARG A 994 4.02 18.45 28.14
N GLY A 995 3.91 18.83 26.87
CA GLY A 995 5.02 19.18 25.98
C GLY A 995 4.69 18.91 24.52
N VAL A 996 5.71 18.90 23.67
CA VAL A 996 5.60 18.74 22.22
C VAL A 996 5.69 17.27 21.81
N ALA A 997 4.78 16.85 20.93
CA ALA A 997 4.81 15.54 20.27
C ALA A 997 5.53 15.60 18.90
N GLY A 998 5.98 14.42 18.45
CA GLY A 998 6.65 14.21 17.17
C GLY A 998 5.78 14.44 15.93
N GLU A 999 6.28 13.96 14.79
CA GLU A 999 5.55 13.91 13.53
C GLU A 999 4.39 12.88 13.61
N ARG A 1000 3.33 13.07 12.80
CA ARG A 1000 2.21 12.14 12.67
C ARG A 1000 1.48 11.82 13.98
N PHE A 1001 1.38 12.80 14.87
CA PHE A 1001 0.58 12.68 16.09
C PHE A 1001 -0.89 12.38 15.75
N ALA A 1002 -1.48 11.38 16.42
CA ALA A 1002 -2.86 10.93 16.18
C ALA A 1002 -3.15 10.47 14.75
N VAL A 1003 -2.14 9.97 14.04
CA VAL A 1003 -2.33 9.35 12.72
C VAL A 1003 -3.30 8.18 12.84
N ARG A 1004 -4.30 8.10 11.96
CA ARG A 1004 -5.32 7.05 11.97
C ARG A 1004 -6.09 6.94 13.31
N ASN A 1005 -6.13 7.97 14.16
CA ASN A 1005 -6.94 7.95 15.38
C ASN A 1005 -8.43 7.78 15.01
N SER A 1006 -9.09 6.85 15.68
CA SER A 1006 -10.46 6.41 15.42
C SER A 1006 -11.40 6.66 16.61
N GLY A 1007 -10.90 7.17 17.74
CA GLY A 1007 -11.76 7.43 18.90
C GLY A 1007 -11.08 7.93 20.17
N ALA A 1008 -9.74 7.91 20.26
CA ALA A 1008 -9.07 8.42 21.45
C ALA A 1008 -9.15 9.95 21.57
N THR A 1009 -9.13 10.42 22.81
CA THR A 1009 -9.09 11.84 23.15
C THR A 1009 -7.71 12.21 23.66
N ALA A 1010 -7.12 13.32 23.18
CA ALA A 1010 -5.81 13.74 23.65
C ALA A 1010 -5.65 15.26 23.76
N VAL A 1011 -4.91 15.71 24.77
CA VAL A 1011 -4.44 17.09 24.94
C VAL A 1011 -2.92 17.13 24.89
N VAL A 1012 -2.36 18.00 24.06
CA VAL A 1012 -0.91 18.14 23.84
C VAL A 1012 -0.53 19.61 23.67
N GLU A 1013 0.72 19.98 23.99
CA GLU A 1013 1.17 21.39 24.00
C GLU A 1013 1.89 21.82 22.71
N GLY A 1014 2.11 20.90 21.78
CA GLY A 1014 2.59 21.19 20.42
C GLY A 1014 2.75 19.89 19.62
N VAL A 1015 2.75 19.98 18.29
CA VAL A 1015 2.82 18.81 17.40
C VAL A 1015 3.67 19.07 16.15
N GLY A 1016 4.22 18.00 15.57
CA GLY A 1016 4.88 18.03 14.25
C GLY A 1016 3.95 18.13 13.05
N ASP A 1017 4.55 17.91 11.88
CA ASP A 1017 3.89 17.75 10.59
C ASP A 1017 2.97 16.51 10.62
N HIS A 1018 1.94 16.52 9.78
CA HIS A 1018 0.98 15.41 9.60
C HIS A 1018 0.16 15.04 10.85
N CYS A 1019 -0.04 15.97 11.79
CA CYS A 1019 -0.94 15.73 12.92
C CYS A 1019 -2.38 15.46 12.42
N CYS A 1020 -3.07 14.50 13.04
CA CYS A 1020 -4.42 14.03 12.69
C CYS A 1020 -4.55 13.45 11.26
N GLU A 1021 -3.44 13.04 10.64
CA GLU A 1021 -3.44 12.41 9.32
C GLU A 1021 -4.29 11.11 9.33
N TYR A 1022 -5.23 10.99 8.38
CA TYR A 1022 -6.27 9.95 8.35
C TYR A 1022 -7.13 9.80 9.62
N MET A 1023 -7.25 10.77 10.52
CA MET A 1023 -8.13 10.59 11.69
C MET A 1023 -9.61 10.34 11.25
N THR A 1024 -10.28 9.34 11.85
CA THR A 1024 -11.71 8.99 11.60
C THR A 1024 -12.61 9.16 12.81
N GLY A 1025 -12.05 9.45 14.00
CA GLY A 1025 -12.80 9.64 15.22
C GLY A 1025 -11.92 10.13 16.36
N GLY A 1026 -12.54 10.52 17.47
CA GLY A 1026 -11.85 11.04 18.65
C GLY A 1026 -11.77 12.58 18.68
N VAL A 1027 -11.10 13.10 19.71
CA VAL A 1027 -10.96 14.53 19.97
C VAL A 1027 -9.51 14.89 20.26
N ILE A 1028 -8.90 15.75 19.44
CA ILE A 1028 -7.51 16.19 19.65
C ILE A 1028 -7.46 17.67 20.01
N VAL A 1029 -6.80 18.03 21.09
CA VAL A 1029 -6.59 19.42 21.53
C VAL A 1029 -5.11 19.75 21.49
N VAL A 1030 -4.74 20.79 20.74
CA VAL A 1030 -3.36 21.28 20.63
C VAL A 1030 -3.26 22.68 21.22
N LEU A 1031 -2.50 22.82 22.31
CA LEU A 1031 -2.34 24.05 23.10
C LEU A 1031 -1.12 24.91 22.70
N GLY A 1032 -0.56 24.66 21.52
CA GLY A 1032 0.61 25.36 20.99
C GLY A 1032 0.86 25.12 19.51
N PRO A 1033 2.10 25.26 19.02
CA PRO A 1033 2.43 25.22 17.60
C PRO A 1033 2.12 23.86 16.92
N THR A 1034 1.77 23.93 15.63
CA THR A 1034 1.56 22.76 14.76
C THR A 1034 2.56 22.70 13.60
N GLY A 1035 2.81 21.51 13.06
CA GLY A 1035 3.51 21.35 11.78
C GLY A 1035 2.59 21.46 10.57
N ARG A 1036 3.17 21.21 9.38
CA ARG A 1036 2.51 21.26 8.07
C ARG A 1036 1.62 20.04 7.82
N ASN A 1037 0.74 20.15 6.83
CA ASN A 1037 -0.13 19.08 6.37
C ASN A 1037 -1.06 18.51 7.46
N PHE A 1038 -1.45 19.36 8.42
CA PHE A 1038 -2.39 18.99 9.47
C PHE A 1038 -3.71 18.50 8.86
N ALA A 1039 -4.30 17.45 9.44
CA ALA A 1039 -5.58 16.85 9.02
C ALA A 1039 -5.63 16.28 7.59
N ALA A 1040 -4.47 15.97 6.97
CA ALA A 1040 -4.44 15.32 5.67
C ALA A 1040 -5.20 13.98 5.69
N GLY A 1041 -6.27 13.88 4.89
CA GLY A 1041 -7.11 12.68 4.86
C GLY A 1041 -7.96 12.44 6.12
N MET A 1042 -8.05 13.42 7.03
CA MET A 1042 -8.95 13.36 8.17
C MET A 1042 -10.40 13.31 7.70
N SER A 1043 -11.07 12.21 7.99
CA SER A 1043 -12.43 11.93 7.52
C SER A 1043 -13.45 11.79 8.65
N GLY A 1044 -13.04 11.92 9.91
CA GLY A 1044 -13.92 11.93 11.07
C GLY A 1044 -13.21 12.32 12.36
N GLY A 1045 -13.99 12.64 13.40
CA GLY A 1045 -13.50 13.23 14.65
C GLY A 1045 -13.34 14.75 14.56
N ILE A 1046 -12.86 15.36 15.64
CA ILE A 1046 -12.66 16.82 15.74
C ILE A 1046 -11.28 17.13 16.32
N ALA A 1047 -10.69 18.24 15.87
CA ALA A 1047 -9.49 18.78 16.50
C ALA A 1047 -9.67 20.27 16.85
N TYR A 1048 -9.14 20.68 18.00
CA TYR A 1048 -9.09 22.06 18.44
C TYR A 1048 -7.65 22.52 18.49
N VAL A 1049 -7.34 23.61 17.78
CA VAL A 1049 -5.98 24.13 17.68
C VAL A 1049 -5.94 25.55 18.20
N LEU A 1050 -5.04 25.82 19.14
CA LEU A 1050 -4.78 27.18 19.62
C LEU A 1050 -3.94 27.96 18.59
N ASN A 1051 -4.61 28.79 17.78
CA ASN A 1051 -4.01 29.54 16.69
C ASN A 1051 -3.57 30.96 17.13
N GLU A 1052 -2.52 31.05 17.95
CA GLU A 1052 -2.03 32.35 18.43
C GLU A 1052 -1.35 33.22 17.36
N SER A 1053 -0.82 32.60 16.30
CA SER A 1053 -0.04 33.27 15.24
C SER A 1053 -0.87 33.64 14.01
N ASP A 1054 -2.16 33.30 13.99
CA ASP A 1054 -3.09 33.53 12.89
C ASP A 1054 -2.61 33.00 11.52
N ASP A 1055 -1.91 31.87 11.52
CA ASP A 1055 -1.30 31.26 10.32
C ASP A 1055 -1.56 29.75 10.20
N PHE A 1056 -2.39 29.18 11.09
CA PHE A 1056 -2.71 27.76 11.10
C PHE A 1056 -3.32 27.26 9.78
N GLU A 1057 -4.14 28.06 9.10
CA GLU A 1057 -4.74 27.71 7.81
C GLU A 1057 -3.69 27.33 6.76
N LYS A 1058 -2.53 28.00 6.74
CA LYS A 1058 -1.43 27.70 5.79
C LYS A 1058 -0.76 26.35 6.04
N ARG A 1059 -0.95 25.79 7.25
CA ARG A 1059 -0.40 24.51 7.69
C ARG A 1059 -1.42 23.38 7.63
N CYS A 1060 -2.69 23.69 7.42
CA CYS A 1060 -3.79 22.72 7.36
C CYS A 1060 -4.04 22.24 5.93
N ASN A 1061 -4.28 20.94 5.76
CA ASN A 1061 -4.68 20.37 4.48
C ASN A 1061 -6.21 20.47 4.32
N MET A 1062 -6.65 21.44 3.52
CA MET A 1062 -8.07 21.77 3.33
C MET A 1062 -8.82 20.83 2.39
N ALA A 1063 -8.23 19.71 1.94
CA ALA A 1063 -8.86 18.82 0.95
C ALA A 1063 -10.13 18.11 1.46
N MET A 1064 -10.28 17.93 2.78
CA MET A 1064 -11.42 17.20 3.38
C MET A 1064 -12.00 17.84 4.63
N VAL A 1065 -11.40 18.94 5.11
CA VAL A 1065 -11.78 19.58 6.37
C VAL A 1065 -12.08 21.06 6.16
N GLU A 1066 -12.91 21.60 7.04
CA GLU A 1066 -13.18 23.03 7.18
C GLU A 1066 -12.66 23.51 8.54
N LEU A 1067 -12.27 24.78 8.58
CA LEU A 1067 -11.87 25.48 9.81
C LEU A 1067 -13.02 26.35 10.29
N GLU A 1068 -13.43 26.15 11.54
CA GLU A 1068 -14.54 26.86 12.16
C GLU A 1068 -14.08 27.60 13.43
N PRO A 1069 -14.53 28.84 13.68
CA PRO A 1069 -14.36 29.46 14.99
C PRO A 1069 -15.25 28.74 16.02
N ILE A 1070 -14.89 28.80 17.30
CA ILE A 1070 -15.77 28.35 18.37
C ILE A 1070 -16.97 29.33 18.48
N SER A 1071 -18.19 28.81 18.37
CA SER A 1071 -19.40 29.62 18.16
C SER A 1071 -19.81 30.44 19.41
N ASP A 1072 -20.41 31.63 19.19
CA ASP A 1072 -20.99 32.43 20.27
C ASP A 1072 -22.29 31.81 20.83
N GLU A 1073 -23.01 31.00 20.06
CA GLU A 1073 -24.21 30.28 20.54
C GLU A 1073 -23.84 29.19 21.58
N ASP A 1074 -22.70 28.50 21.40
CA ASP A 1074 -22.16 27.58 22.41
C ASP A 1074 -21.74 28.32 23.69
N ARG A 1075 -21.23 29.56 23.57
CA ARG A 1075 -20.95 30.42 24.75
C ARG A 1075 -22.23 30.76 25.52
N MET A 1076 -23.34 31.04 24.83
CA MET A 1076 -24.63 31.32 25.49
C MET A 1076 -25.23 30.07 26.18
N LEU A 1077 -24.93 28.86 25.71
CA LEU A 1077 -25.30 27.61 26.38
C LEU A 1077 -24.52 27.41 27.69
N GLU A 1078 -23.24 27.80 27.74
CA GLU A 1078 -22.41 27.81 28.96
C GLU A 1078 -22.97 28.81 30.00
N ASP A 1079 -23.33 30.03 29.58
CA ASP A 1079 -23.93 31.06 30.46
C ASP A 1079 -25.28 30.63 31.08
N ARG A 1080 -26.10 29.87 30.32
CA ARG A 1080 -27.37 29.34 30.84
C ARG A 1080 -27.18 28.15 31.78
N GLY A 1081 -26.10 27.38 31.63
CA GLY A 1081 -25.71 26.30 32.53
C GLY A 1081 -25.36 26.81 33.93
N HIS A 1082 -24.72 27.99 34.03
CA HIS A 1082 -24.37 28.62 35.30
C HIS A 1082 -25.55 29.28 36.04
N GLN A 1083 -26.71 29.48 35.40
CA GLN A 1083 -27.90 30.06 36.05
C GLN A 1083 -28.86 29.04 36.70
N ARG A 1084 -28.64 27.73 36.55
CA ARG A 1084 -29.39 26.69 37.26
C ARG A 1084 -28.51 26.07 38.35
N GLY A 1085 -28.52 26.70 39.53
CA GLY A 1085 -28.11 26.03 40.77
C GLY A 1085 -29.12 24.95 41.12
N ASP A 1086 -28.82 23.71 40.76
CA ASP A 1086 -29.19 22.46 41.45
C ASP A 1086 -28.72 21.28 40.58
N LEU A 1087 -27.53 20.75 40.89
CA LEU A 1087 -26.86 19.66 40.16
C LEU A 1087 -27.04 18.30 40.84
N GLU A 1088 -28.23 18.04 41.39
CA GLU A 1088 -28.65 16.69 41.75
C GLU A 1088 -30.01 16.41 41.10
N THR A 1089 -29.99 15.51 40.10
CA THR A 1089 -31.14 14.97 39.34
C THR A 1089 -31.72 15.88 38.25
N HIS A 1090 -31.31 15.64 36.99
CA HIS A 1090 -32.08 15.57 35.73
C HIS A 1090 -31.20 15.99 34.52
N GLY A 1091 -30.76 14.99 33.73
CA GLY A 1091 -30.21 15.16 32.38
C GLY A 1091 -28.76 15.65 32.28
N ARG A 1092 -27.77 14.79 32.56
CA ARG A 1092 -26.39 15.04 32.10
C ARG A 1092 -26.39 14.95 30.57
N VAL A 1093 -26.20 16.07 29.89
CA VAL A 1093 -25.90 16.06 28.44
C VAL A 1093 -24.49 15.51 28.31
N ASP A 1094 -24.34 14.38 27.61
CA ASP A 1094 -23.01 13.86 27.30
C ASP A 1094 -22.38 14.73 26.22
N ILE A 1095 -21.50 15.63 26.65
CA ILE A 1095 -20.78 16.56 25.77
C ILE A 1095 -19.82 15.84 24.82
N MET A 1096 -19.56 14.53 25.00
CA MET A 1096 -18.72 13.75 24.09
C MET A 1096 -19.54 12.97 23.05
N GLU A 1097 -20.87 12.85 23.21
CA GLU A 1097 -21.72 12.20 22.21
C GLU A 1097 -22.06 13.13 21.03
N ASP A 1098 -22.33 14.42 21.30
CA ASP A 1098 -22.71 15.39 20.26
C ASP A 1098 -21.52 16.21 19.76
N MET A 1099 -20.86 15.73 18.71
CA MET A 1099 -19.72 16.43 18.09
C MET A 1099 -20.12 17.65 17.24
N THR A 1100 -21.42 17.94 17.07
CA THR A 1100 -21.87 19.12 16.30
C THR A 1100 -22.10 20.36 17.16
N GLY A 1101 -22.12 20.23 18.50
CA GLY A 1101 -22.22 21.35 19.44
C GLY A 1101 -21.37 21.18 20.70
N TYR A 1102 -21.57 22.07 21.68
CA TYR A 1102 -20.93 22.05 23.01
C TYR A 1102 -19.40 22.19 22.99
N ASP A 1103 -18.85 22.81 21.93
CA ASP A 1103 -17.41 22.92 21.72
C ASP A 1103 -16.69 23.60 22.88
N THR A 1104 -17.24 24.71 23.40
CA THR A 1104 -16.64 25.47 24.51
C THR A 1104 -16.56 24.65 25.80
N LEU A 1105 -17.64 23.96 26.18
CA LEU A 1105 -17.70 23.13 27.38
C LEU A 1105 -16.74 21.93 27.28
N ARG A 1106 -16.69 21.28 26.12
CA ARG A 1106 -15.77 20.17 25.85
C ARG A 1106 -14.33 20.60 25.98
N LEU A 1107 -13.96 21.68 25.28
CA LEU A 1107 -12.60 22.20 25.29
C LEU A 1107 -12.16 22.60 26.71
N ARG A 1108 -13.02 23.31 27.45
CA ARG A 1108 -12.75 23.70 28.84
C ARG A 1108 -12.49 22.48 29.72
N LYS A 1109 -13.36 21.46 29.64
CA LYS A 1109 -13.23 20.23 30.44
C LYS A 1109 -11.93 19.48 30.14
N LEU A 1110 -11.55 19.36 28.87
CA LEU A 1110 -10.31 18.69 28.48
C LEU A 1110 -9.06 19.44 28.97
N ILE A 1111 -9.09 20.77 28.94
CA ILE A 1111 -7.98 21.60 29.44
C ILE A 1111 -7.92 21.55 30.98
N GLU A 1112 -9.05 21.56 31.68
CA GLU A 1112 -9.12 21.36 33.14
C GLU A 1112 -8.54 19.99 33.55
N ASN A 1113 -8.91 18.92 32.84
CA ASN A 1113 -8.32 17.60 33.05
C ASN A 1113 -6.81 17.60 32.79
N HIS A 1114 -6.35 18.26 31.72
CA HIS A 1114 -4.92 18.39 31.42
C HIS A 1114 -4.16 19.08 32.55
N VAL A 1115 -4.70 20.15 33.13
CA VAL A 1115 -4.13 20.80 34.33
C VAL A 1115 -4.11 19.84 35.52
N GLN A 1116 -5.23 19.17 35.78
CA GLN A 1116 -5.36 18.24 36.90
C GLN A 1116 -4.33 17.10 36.84
N PHE A 1117 -4.09 16.55 35.64
CA PHE A 1117 -3.21 15.39 35.48
C PHE A 1117 -1.73 15.74 35.28
N THR A 1118 -1.41 16.93 34.75
CA THR A 1118 -0.03 17.27 34.37
C THR A 1118 0.57 18.48 35.11
N GLU A 1119 -0.23 19.18 35.90
CA GLU A 1119 0.14 20.46 36.53
C GLU A 1119 0.64 21.49 35.48
N SER A 1120 0.08 21.46 34.26
CA SER A 1120 0.50 22.33 33.14
C SER A 1120 0.25 23.81 33.42
N LYS A 1121 1.33 24.59 33.46
CA LYS A 1121 1.28 26.06 33.57
C LYS A 1121 0.66 26.70 32.33
N ARG A 1122 0.91 26.14 31.15
CA ARG A 1122 0.38 26.62 29.87
C ARG A 1122 -1.15 26.49 29.83
N ALA A 1123 -1.67 25.33 30.19
CA ALA A 1123 -3.11 25.10 30.27
C ALA A 1123 -3.77 25.92 31.39
N GLN A 1124 -3.12 26.04 32.56
CA GLN A 1124 -3.61 26.93 33.63
C GLN A 1124 -3.73 28.38 33.15
N LYS A 1125 -2.72 28.90 32.44
CA LYS A 1125 -2.75 30.25 31.86
C LYS A 1125 -3.91 30.44 30.88
N ILE A 1126 -4.23 29.41 30.09
CA ILE A 1126 -5.36 29.42 29.16
C ILE A 1126 -6.68 29.52 29.93
N LEU A 1127 -6.86 28.70 30.99
CA LEU A 1127 -8.07 28.74 31.83
C LEU A 1127 -8.22 30.06 32.58
N ASP A 1128 -7.12 30.60 33.14
CA ASP A 1128 -7.11 31.88 33.85
C ASP A 1128 -7.51 33.06 32.94
N ASN A 1129 -7.33 32.91 31.63
CA ASN A 1129 -7.61 33.94 30.62
C ASN A 1129 -8.58 33.40 29.56
N TRP A 1130 -9.55 32.57 29.97
CA TRP A 1130 -10.41 31.80 29.08
C TRP A 1130 -11.04 32.64 27.96
N GLU A 1131 -11.68 33.75 28.32
CA GLU A 1131 -12.35 34.66 27.38
C GLU A 1131 -11.45 35.14 26.23
N LEU A 1132 -10.17 35.35 26.52
CA LEU A 1132 -9.19 35.72 25.50
C LEU A 1132 -8.81 34.52 24.64
N TYR A 1133 -8.44 33.40 25.25
CA TYR A 1133 -7.90 32.26 24.51
C TYR A 1133 -8.97 31.53 23.70
N ILE A 1134 -10.21 31.48 24.16
CA ILE A 1134 -11.29 30.79 23.42
C ILE A 1134 -11.52 31.41 22.04
N THR A 1135 -11.31 32.72 21.88
CA THR A 1135 -11.38 33.40 20.57
C THR A 1135 -10.26 33.01 19.60
N LYS A 1136 -9.17 32.40 20.11
CA LYS A 1136 -8.01 31.99 19.33
C LYS A 1136 -8.01 30.51 18.98
N PHE A 1137 -8.98 29.74 19.49
CA PHE A 1137 -9.13 28.36 19.10
C PHE A 1137 -9.84 28.24 17.75
N VAL A 1138 -9.31 27.34 16.91
CA VAL A 1138 -9.91 26.94 15.65
C VAL A 1138 -10.32 25.48 15.76
N LYS A 1139 -11.56 25.18 15.39
CA LYS A 1139 -12.08 23.81 15.24
C LYS A 1139 -11.79 23.33 13.82
N VAL A 1140 -11.20 22.16 13.72
CA VAL A 1140 -11.00 21.42 12.46
C VAL A 1140 -12.10 20.37 12.37
N MET A 1141 -12.96 20.50 11.36
CA MET A 1141 -14.14 19.64 11.18
C MET A 1141 -14.14 19.02 9.78
N PRO A 1142 -14.16 17.68 9.64
CA PRO A 1142 -14.27 17.03 8.34
C PRO A 1142 -15.65 17.21 7.72
N VAL A 1143 -15.69 17.53 6.42
CA VAL A 1143 -16.93 17.89 5.71
C VAL A 1143 -17.91 16.72 5.63
N ASP A 1144 -17.41 15.55 5.21
CA ASP A 1144 -18.23 14.34 5.09
C ASP A 1144 -18.70 13.82 6.46
N TYR A 1145 -17.88 13.99 7.50
CA TYR A 1145 -18.23 13.63 8.87
C TYR A 1145 -19.36 14.51 9.40
N LYS A 1146 -19.24 15.84 9.25
CA LYS A 1146 -20.29 16.80 9.61
C LYS A 1146 -21.60 16.50 8.89
N ARG A 1147 -21.55 16.15 7.60
CA ARG A 1147 -22.73 15.72 6.84
C ARG A 1147 -23.34 14.46 7.45
N ALA A 1148 -22.52 13.43 7.69
CA ALA A 1148 -22.99 12.17 8.26
C ALA A 1148 -23.63 12.34 9.64
N LEU A 1149 -23.03 13.15 10.53
CA LEU A 1149 -23.59 13.45 11.86
C LEU A 1149 -24.95 14.13 11.76
N LYS A 1150 -25.10 15.13 10.88
CA LYS A 1150 -26.39 15.81 10.66
C LYS A 1150 -27.46 14.86 10.10
N GLU A 1151 -27.09 13.98 9.17
CA GLU A 1151 -28.00 12.95 8.66
C GLU A 1151 -28.42 11.95 9.75
N MET A 1152 -27.48 11.56 10.62
CA MET A 1152 -27.77 10.68 11.76
C MET A 1152 -28.71 11.35 12.78
N GLN A 1153 -28.45 12.61 13.14
CA GLN A 1153 -29.32 13.41 14.01
C GLN A 1153 -30.73 13.56 13.42
N ALA A 1154 -30.83 13.87 12.12
CA ALA A 1154 -32.13 13.97 11.44
C ALA A 1154 -32.91 12.65 11.42
N ARG A 1155 -32.22 11.51 11.25
CA ARG A 1155 -32.85 10.18 11.30
C ARG A 1155 -33.33 9.82 12.70
N ALA A 1156 -32.54 10.12 13.74
CA ALA A 1156 -32.92 9.88 15.13
C ALA A 1156 -34.21 10.61 15.51
N VAL A 1157 -34.36 11.87 15.08
CA VAL A 1157 -35.58 12.68 15.31
C VAL A 1157 -36.82 12.11 14.61
N ILE A 1158 -36.67 11.43 13.47
CA ILE A 1158 -37.77 10.79 12.74
C ILE A 1158 -38.23 9.51 13.45
N THR A 1159 -37.30 8.74 14.03
CA THR A 1159 -37.62 7.52 14.79
C THR A 1159 -38.27 7.77 16.16
N ASP A 1160 -38.09 8.96 16.74
CA ASP A 1160 -38.69 9.36 18.02
C ASP A 1160 -40.09 10.01 17.89
N GLN A 1161 -40.69 10.07 16.69
CA GLN A 1161 -42.10 10.41 16.56
C GLN A 1161 -42.98 9.18 16.88
N PRO A 1162 -43.86 9.24 17.92
CA PRO A 1162 -44.77 8.14 18.19
C PRO A 1162 -45.72 7.98 17.00
N GLU A 1163 -45.90 6.74 16.53
CA GLU A 1163 -46.95 6.39 15.59
C GLU A 1163 -48.28 6.97 16.08
N SER A 1164 -48.75 8.02 15.41
CA SER A 1164 -50.10 8.52 15.61
C SER A 1164 -51.05 7.39 15.21
N ASN A 1165 -51.78 6.85 16.18
CA ASN A 1165 -52.91 5.95 15.99
C ASN A 1165 -53.80 6.44 14.84
N VAL A 1166 -53.63 5.90 13.64
CA VAL A 1166 -54.63 5.98 12.58
C VAL A 1166 -55.63 4.89 12.89
N ALA A 1167 -56.74 5.29 13.52
CA ALA A 1167 -57.90 4.45 13.72
C ALA A 1167 -58.38 3.91 12.37
N VAL A 1168 -58.39 2.58 12.24
CA VAL A 1168 -59.06 1.87 11.15
C VAL A 1168 -60.57 1.97 11.39
N GLY A 1169 -61.25 2.76 10.56
CA GLY A 1169 -62.70 2.83 10.48
C GLY A 1169 -63.20 2.34 9.12
N SER A 1170 -63.84 1.16 9.15
CA SER A 1170 -64.66 0.47 8.13
C SER A 1170 -64.07 0.18 6.76
#